data_AF-A0A439DJT4-F1
#
_entry.id   AF-A0A439DJT4-F1
#
_cell.length_a   1.000
_cell.length_b   1.000
_cell.length_c   1.000
_cell.angle_alpha   90.00
_cell.angle_beta   90.00
_cell.angle_gamma   90.00
#
_symmetry.space_group_name_H-M   'P 1'
#
loop_
_entity.id
_entity.type
_entity.pdbx_description
1 polymer ?
#
loop_
_entity_poly.entity_id
_entity_poly.type
_entity_poly.pdbx_seq_one_letter_code
_entity_poly.pdbx_strand_id
1 'polypeptide(L)'
;MELNQANFDARNRSLSIRSGKGNSNSSSPAHRKGFSFASLRGTIQPELSRRLYRLIKSTNNLITAHETAGKERNTIAQELSEWGEQTQDEAVSDISDKIGVILSELGAQEDSYAHNLDDARGILKTIRNTEKSVQPSRDNKGKIADEIQKLKLKEPQNTRLVILEQELVRAEAENLVAEAQLTNITRKKLREAYDAEFAAVIERAEKQIILAKHGKRLLSLIDDSPITPGDARKVYDQGGAARQVLNDAEDDLKSWEMNKENGFIGNEATGISASSGISQGGEGSTKSSATGTLTDQTLKTGNEEFASASSSPSHDGHTSQPDIYDVVCVGGGPAGLSLLAALKANPTTAGLRVALVEAQDLSKLRSWQLPSDHFSNRCSSLTPSSANFLENIGAWSHIRRDRVQPYHEMQVWDGVSDARIEFDWAPGSASNGRTIAYMIENLNLTSGLLKRIDELSGITTFDSARVENITLGEETEELDFREWPIVHLGGGKQLAARLLVGADGANSPVRTFAGIDSKGWDYGRHGVVATLELEGNGWAGDDMKIAYQRFLPTGPIAMLPLPGNYSTLVWSTTPSNAALLKSLPAKDFTALVNAAFRLNSVDLQFMHTMNSGHEDELAWRLQHTHFDAQAVPQKAVGVQEGTVASFPLKMRHADTYIGERIALVGDAAHTVHPLAGQGLNQGQGDVESLAKTLDYAVSHGQDIGTRMSLESYNSERYIANHVLLGVVDKLHKLYSVESGPLVPLRSWGLSAVNAMGPLKGFFMRQAAGNGIKLF
;
A
#
# COMPACT_ATOMS: atom_id res chain seq x y z
N MET A 1 66.75 24.04 39.64
CA MET A 1 67.76 24.10 38.56
C MET A 1 66.97 24.05 37.27
N GLU A 2 66.72 25.19 36.59
CA GLU A 2 67.66 25.80 35.62
C GLU A 2 68.04 24.77 34.53
N LEU A 3 67.92 24.96 33.22
CA LEU A 3 67.82 26.09 32.29
C LEU A 3 67.23 25.52 30.98
N ASN A 4 66.32 26.19 30.26
CA ASN A 4 66.55 27.20 29.22
C ASN A 4 67.23 26.71 27.90
N GLN A 5 66.42 26.75 26.83
CA GLN A 5 66.64 27.37 25.51
C GLN A 5 67.90 27.10 24.67
N ALA A 6 67.67 26.71 23.41
CA ALA A 6 68.12 27.42 22.19
C ALA A 6 67.26 26.96 20.98
N ASN A 7 66.38 27.78 20.40
CA ASN A 7 66.56 28.81 19.35
C ASN A 7 66.70 28.25 17.90
N PHE A 8 65.72 28.51 17.02
CA PHE A 8 65.85 29.44 15.88
C PHE A 8 64.61 29.48 14.96
N ASP A 9 64.38 30.68 14.41
CA ASP A 9 63.39 31.15 13.44
C ASP A 9 63.14 30.27 12.19
N ALA A 10 61.90 30.32 11.67
CA ALA A 10 61.61 30.94 10.37
C ALA A 10 60.12 30.77 9.96
N ARG A 11 59.54 31.87 9.48
CA ARG A 11 58.18 31.99 8.95
C ARG A 11 58.09 31.54 7.49
N ASN A 12 56.88 31.09 7.16
CA ASN A 12 56.11 31.34 5.94
C ASN A 12 56.29 30.46 4.68
N ARG A 13 55.11 29.91 4.32
CA ARG A 13 54.47 29.85 2.99
C ARG A 13 54.68 28.60 2.11
N SER A 14 53.59 27.84 2.07
CA SER A 14 52.85 27.35 0.88
C SER A 14 53.61 26.59 -0.21
N LEU A 15 53.22 25.32 -0.40
CA LEU A 15 52.68 24.72 -1.64
C LEU A 15 52.68 23.20 -1.42
N SER A 16 51.50 22.57 -1.43
CA SER A 16 51.04 21.70 -2.53
C SER A 16 51.88 20.43 -2.70
N ILE A 17 51.25 19.26 -2.57
CA ILE A 17 51.22 18.22 -3.61
C ILE A 17 50.38 17.03 -3.12
N ARG A 18 49.64 16.50 -4.09
CA ARG A 18 48.79 15.32 -4.16
C ARG A 18 49.47 14.00 -3.75
N SER A 19 48.60 12.99 -3.69
CA SER A 19 48.83 11.54 -3.73
C SER A 19 49.01 10.92 -2.35
N GLY A 20 48.50 9.74 -2.05
CA GLY A 20 47.86 8.72 -2.88
C GLY A 20 47.50 7.58 -1.92
N LYS A 21 46.51 6.77 -2.33
CA LYS A 21 46.04 5.56 -1.63
C LYS A 21 47.19 4.70 -1.07
N GLY A 22 47.02 4.25 0.18
CA GLY A 22 47.82 3.19 0.79
C GLY A 22 46.98 2.41 1.79
N ASN A 23 46.47 1.26 1.35
CA ASN A 23 45.72 0.30 2.14
C ASN A 23 46.67 -0.41 3.11
N SER A 24 46.41 -0.38 4.42
CA SER A 24 47.01 -1.37 5.33
C SER A 24 46.12 -1.62 6.55
N ASN A 25 45.72 -2.88 6.70
CA ASN A 25 45.13 -3.43 7.90
C ASN A 25 46.16 -3.38 9.03
N SER A 26 45.83 -2.72 10.14
CA SER A 26 46.43 -3.05 11.43
C SER A 26 45.39 -2.99 12.54
N SER A 27 45.31 -4.10 13.25
CA SER A 27 44.49 -4.38 14.43
C SER A 27 45.09 -3.74 15.68
N SER A 28 44.31 -2.94 16.41
CA SER A 28 44.28 -2.72 17.88
C SER A 28 43.54 -1.39 18.20
N PRO A 29 43.15 -1.11 19.45
CA PRO A 29 42.30 -1.84 20.38
C PRO A 29 41.01 -1.04 20.71
N ALA A 30 40.11 -1.65 21.47
CA ALA A 30 38.84 -1.07 21.89
C ALA A 30 39.00 0.26 22.66
N HIS A 31 38.65 1.38 22.02
CA HIS A 31 38.31 2.62 22.72
C HIS A 31 36.78 2.72 22.85
N ARG A 32 36.30 2.63 24.10
CA ARG A 32 34.96 3.08 24.50
C ARG A 32 34.78 4.54 24.03
N LYS A 33 34.00 4.76 22.97
CA LYS A 33 33.44 6.08 22.69
C LYS A 33 32.27 6.30 23.62
N GLY A 34 32.46 7.20 24.59
CA GLY A 34 31.38 7.76 25.37
C GLY A 34 30.32 8.33 24.44
N PHE A 35 29.06 7.97 24.69
CA PHE A 35 27.90 8.60 24.08
C PHE A 35 27.91 10.09 24.46
N SER A 36 28.35 10.92 23.52
CA SER A 36 28.11 12.36 23.57
C SER A 36 26.71 12.62 23.03
N PHE A 37 25.87 13.30 23.81
CA PHE A 37 24.54 13.76 23.40
C PHE A 37 24.54 14.67 22.15
N ALA A 38 25.72 15.13 21.69
CA ALA A 38 25.85 15.84 20.42
C ALA A 38 25.68 14.93 19.19
N SER A 39 25.81 13.60 19.33
CA SER A 39 25.63 12.62 18.25
C SER A 39 24.17 12.26 17.95
N LEU A 40 23.22 12.64 18.82
CA LEU A 40 21.78 12.40 18.64
C LEU A 40 21.05 13.57 17.96
N ARG A 41 21.75 14.68 17.70
CA ARG A 41 21.28 15.78 16.86
C ARG A 41 22.00 15.75 15.52
N GLY A 42 21.97 14.61 14.85
CA GLY A 42 22.15 14.62 13.40
C GLY A 42 21.08 15.55 12.85
N THR A 43 21.48 16.63 12.18
CA THR A 43 20.63 17.64 11.57
C THR A 43 19.49 16.95 10.82
N ILE A 44 18.33 16.88 11.47
CA ILE A 44 17.11 16.32 10.89
C ILE A 44 16.72 17.32 9.82
N GLN A 45 17.15 17.07 8.59
CA GLN A 45 16.69 17.84 7.44
C GLN A 45 15.15 17.84 7.46
N PRO A 46 14.51 19.02 7.30
CA PRO A 46 13.06 19.14 7.22
C PRO A 46 12.47 18.11 6.25
N GLU A 47 11.30 17.57 6.57
CA GLU A 47 10.65 16.55 5.76
C GLU A 47 10.47 16.97 4.28
N LEU A 48 10.15 18.25 4.04
CA LEU A 48 10.03 18.84 2.71
C LEU A 48 11.36 18.85 1.96
N SER A 49 12.44 19.35 2.57
CA SER A 49 13.79 19.26 1.99
C SER A 49 14.24 17.82 1.67
N ARG A 50 13.84 16.83 2.48
CA ARG A 50 14.11 15.40 2.20
C ARG A 50 13.30 14.85 1.03
N ARG A 51 12.06 15.31 0.86
CA ARG A 51 11.20 14.93 -0.28
C ARG A 51 11.72 15.56 -1.57
N LEU A 52 12.08 16.84 -1.55
CA LEU A 52 12.69 17.53 -2.70
C LEU A 52 14.06 16.93 -3.06
N TYR A 53 14.86 16.52 -2.06
CA TYR A 53 16.10 15.80 -2.31
C TYR A 53 15.87 14.45 -3.04
N ARG A 54 14.84 13.69 -2.62
CA ARG A 54 14.45 12.45 -3.30
C ARG A 54 14.00 12.72 -4.74
N LEU A 55 13.25 13.79 -4.99
CA LEU A 55 12.85 14.20 -6.33
C LEU A 55 14.09 14.47 -7.20
N ILE A 56 15.01 15.34 -6.74
CA ILE A 56 16.26 15.67 -7.45
C ILE A 56 17.09 14.40 -7.75
N LYS A 57 17.15 13.47 -6.80
CA LYS A 57 17.85 12.18 -6.99
C LYS A 57 17.16 11.32 -8.05
N SER A 58 15.83 11.26 -8.05
CA SER A 58 15.06 10.48 -9.02
C SER A 58 15.21 11.05 -10.43
N THR A 59 15.17 12.37 -10.58
CA THR A 59 15.47 13.04 -11.86
C THR A 59 16.89 12.73 -12.35
N ASN A 60 17.87 12.62 -11.46
CA ASN A 60 19.22 12.19 -11.86
C ASN A 60 19.25 10.77 -12.42
N ASN A 61 18.49 9.85 -11.84
CA ASN A 61 18.39 8.49 -12.37
C ASN A 61 17.76 8.49 -13.77
N LEU A 62 16.72 9.31 -13.99
CA LEU A 62 16.10 9.47 -15.30
C LEU A 62 17.09 10.00 -16.35
N ILE A 63 17.87 11.03 -15.99
CA ILE A 63 18.93 11.58 -16.86
C ILE A 63 19.92 10.49 -17.26
N THR A 64 20.42 9.70 -16.31
CA THR A 64 21.32 8.58 -16.60
C THR A 64 20.68 7.52 -17.49
N ALA A 65 19.37 7.27 -17.36
CA ALA A 65 18.65 6.34 -18.24
C ALA A 65 18.61 6.85 -19.69
N HIS A 66 18.38 8.16 -19.91
CA HIS A 66 18.41 8.75 -21.25
C HIS A 66 19.82 8.78 -21.86
N GLU A 67 20.86 9.10 -21.08
CA GLU A 67 22.26 8.99 -21.54
C GLU A 67 22.62 7.55 -21.93
N THR A 68 22.09 6.56 -21.20
CA THR A 68 22.29 5.14 -21.51
C THR A 68 21.54 4.77 -22.78
N ALA A 69 20.29 5.19 -22.91
CA ALA A 69 19.49 4.96 -24.12
C ALA A 69 20.16 5.56 -25.38
N GLY A 70 20.75 6.76 -25.28
CA GLY A 70 21.52 7.38 -26.36
C GLY A 70 22.74 6.54 -26.78
N LYS A 71 23.50 6.02 -25.82
CA LYS A 71 24.65 5.13 -26.08
C LYS A 71 24.23 3.82 -26.73
N GLU A 72 23.22 3.15 -26.17
CA GLU A 72 22.70 1.90 -26.73
C GLU A 72 22.16 2.11 -28.16
N ARG A 73 21.54 3.26 -28.43
CA ARG A 73 21.10 3.63 -29.78
C ARG A 73 22.26 3.72 -30.77
N ASN A 74 23.39 4.29 -30.36
CA ASN A 74 24.60 4.36 -31.18
C ASN A 74 25.22 2.98 -31.40
N THR A 75 25.22 2.11 -30.39
CA THR A 75 25.66 0.71 -30.53
C THR A 75 24.79 -0.04 -31.54
N ILE A 76 23.46 0.06 -31.42
CA ILE A 76 22.51 -0.54 -32.38
C ILE A 76 22.74 0.00 -33.80
N ALA A 77 23.01 1.30 -33.95
CA ALA A 77 23.31 1.91 -35.24
C ALA A 77 24.56 1.28 -35.90
N GLN A 78 25.61 1.05 -35.12
CA GLN A 78 26.83 0.41 -35.59
C GLN A 78 26.59 -1.06 -35.96
N GLU A 79 25.93 -1.82 -35.08
CA GLU A 79 25.61 -3.24 -35.32
C GLU A 79 24.73 -3.42 -36.57
N LEU A 80 23.79 -2.51 -36.82
CA LEU A 80 22.93 -2.54 -38.00
C LEU A 80 23.73 -2.35 -39.30
N SER A 81 24.68 -1.40 -39.33
CA SER A 81 25.55 -1.18 -40.49
C SER A 81 26.47 -2.39 -40.73
N GLU A 82 27.09 -2.93 -39.68
CA GLU A 82 27.93 -4.12 -39.75
C GLU A 82 27.17 -5.36 -40.23
N TRP A 83 25.95 -5.59 -39.73
CA TRP A 83 25.09 -6.68 -40.18
C TRP A 83 24.70 -6.50 -41.65
N GLY A 84 24.34 -5.29 -42.05
CA GLY A 84 23.97 -4.96 -43.42
C GLY A 84 25.06 -5.29 -44.44
N GLU A 85 26.31 -4.94 -44.14
CA GLU A 85 27.48 -5.28 -44.96
C GLU A 85 27.67 -6.80 -45.14
N GLN A 86 27.39 -7.58 -44.09
CA GLN A 86 27.54 -9.04 -44.11
C GLN A 86 26.46 -9.75 -44.95
N THR A 87 25.34 -9.09 -45.25
CA THR A 87 24.25 -9.70 -46.05
C THR A 87 24.64 -9.96 -47.51
N GLN A 88 25.71 -9.33 -48.01
CA GLN A 88 26.12 -9.32 -49.42
C GLN A 88 25.03 -8.80 -50.38
N ASP A 89 24.02 -8.10 -49.86
CA ASP A 89 22.99 -7.43 -50.64
C ASP A 89 23.29 -5.92 -50.65
N GLU A 90 23.59 -5.36 -51.83
CA GLU A 90 23.98 -3.95 -51.98
C GLU A 90 22.89 -2.98 -51.51
N ALA A 91 21.61 -3.31 -51.69
CA ALA A 91 20.51 -2.46 -51.26
C ALA A 91 20.37 -2.48 -49.73
N VAL A 92 20.45 -3.67 -49.13
CA VAL A 92 20.37 -3.81 -47.66
C VAL A 92 21.58 -3.17 -47.01
N SER A 93 22.78 -3.35 -47.54
CA SER A 93 24.02 -2.74 -47.03
C SER A 93 23.96 -1.21 -47.06
N ASP A 94 23.58 -0.60 -48.19
CA ASP A 94 23.55 0.87 -48.30
C ASP A 94 22.42 1.51 -47.47
N ILE A 95 21.24 0.88 -47.40
CA ILE A 95 20.11 1.43 -46.62
C ILE A 95 20.32 1.23 -45.11
N SER A 96 20.84 0.08 -44.67
CA SER A 96 21.13 -0.17 -43.25
C SER A 96 22.18 0.80 -42.69
N ASP A 97 23.23 1.11 -43.46
CA ASP A 97 24.23 2.12 -43.08
C ASP A 97 23.60 3.50 -42.87
N LYS A 98 22.76 3.95 -43.82
CA LYS A 98 22.06 5.24 -43.74
C LYS A 98 21.01 5.28 -42.62
N ILE A 99 20.34 4.17 -42.35
CA ILE A 99 19.47 4.05 -41.16
C ILE A 99 20.32 4.13 -39.90
N GLY A 100 21.51 3.54 -39.88
CA GLY A 100 22.50 3.70 -38.82
C GLY A 100 22.79 5.17 -38.52
N VAL A 101 23.00 6.00 -39.54
CA VAL A 101 23.18 7.46 -39.36
C VAL A 101 21.96 8.11 -38.68
N ILE A 102 20.74 7.81 -39.14
CA ILE A 102 19.51 8.32 -38.51
C ILE A 102 19.36 7.85 -37.05
N LEU A 103 19.70 6.58 -36.76
CA LEU A 103 19.67 6.03 -35.42
C LEU A 103 20.71 6.71 -34.51
N SER A 104 21.89 7.01 -35.03
CA SER A 104 22.91 7.74 -34.28
C SER A 104 22.47 9.17 -33.95
N GLU A 105 21.84 9.87 -34.91
CA GLU A 105 21.27 11.20 -34.66
C GLU A 105 20.13 11.15 -33.64
N LEU A 106 19.28 10.11 -33.66
CA LEU A 106 18.28 9.89 -32.61
C LEU A 106 18.95 9.69 -31.23
N GLY A 107 20.09 9.01 -31.18
CA GLY A 107 20.91 8.88 -29.97
C GLY A 107 21.44 10.22 -29.47
N ALA A 108 21.96 11.07 -30.37
CA ALA A 108 22.41 12.41 -30.03
C ALA A 108 21.28 13.30 -29.48
N GLN A 109 20.04 13.14 -29.96
CA GLN A 109 18.88 13.83 -29.38
C GLN A 109 18.55 13.38 -27.95
N GLU A 110 18.77 12.09 -27.60
CA GLU A 110 18.61 11.61 -26.22
C GLU A 110 19.65 12.24 -25.28
N ASP A 111 20.91 12.34 -25.72
CA ASP A 111 21.97 12.99 -24.94
C ASP A 111 21.67 14.50 -24.73
N SER A 112 21.21 15.20 -25.76
CA SER A 112 20.80 16.61 -25.65
C SER A 112 19.62 16.79 -24.69
N TYR A 113 18.65 15.87 -24.72
CA TYR A 113 17.52 15.91 -23.80
C TYR A 113 17.95 15.65 -22.35
N ALA A 114 18.84 14.69 -22.12
CA ALA A 114 19.41 14.42 -20.81
C ALA A 114 20.15 15.65 -20.24
N HIS A 115 20.86 16.39 -21.09
CA HIS A 115 21.49 17.65 -20.71
C HIS A 115 20.47 18.71 -20.28
N ASN A 116 19.42 18.94 -21.08
CA ASN A 116 18.37 19.90 -20.77
C ASN A 116 17.58 19.54 -19.49
N LEU A 117 17.39 18.23 -19.23
CA LEU A 117 16.83 17.75 -17.98
C LEU A 117 17.74 18.06 -16.77
N ASP A 118 19.07 18.00 -16.94
CA ASP A 118 19.98 18.41 -15.86
C ASP A 118 19.88 19.91 -15.57
N ASP A 119 19.70 20.75 -16.58
CA ASP A 119 19.49 22.19 -16.38
C ASP A 119 18.20 22.46 -15.58
N ALA A 120 17.10 21.81 -15.94
CA ALA A 120 15.84 21.87 -15.18
C ALA A 120 16.04 21.39 -13.73
N ARG A 121 16.76 20.28 -13.54
CA ARG A 121 17.15 19.76 -12.22
C ARG A 121 18.01 20.76 -11.43
N GLY A 122 18.87 21.51 -12.11
CA GLY A 122 19.67 22.61 -11.55
C GLY A 122 18.81 23.69 -10.90
N ILE A 123 17.69 24.04 -11.53
CA ILE A 123 16.72 25.00 -11.00
C ILE A 123 16.08 24.48 -9.71
N LEU A 124 15.69 23.20 -9.66
CA LEU A 124 15.16 22.55 -8.43
C LEU A 124 16.20 22.51 -7.29
N LYS A 125 17.49 22.31 -7.60
CA LYS A 125 18.57 22.39 -6.60
C LYS A 125 18.63 23.78 -5.94
N THR A 126 18.25 24.84 -6.65
CA THR A 126 18.17 26.20 -6.10
C THR A 126 17.11 26.31 -5.01
N ILE A 127 15.92 25.74 -5.20
CA ILE A 127 14.84 25.69 -4.19
C ILE A 127 15.35 25.03 -2.91
N ARG A 128 15.97 23.86 -3.06
CA ARG A 128 16.54 23.10 -1.93
C ARG A 128 17.61 23.91 -1.18
N ASN A 129 18.48 24.63 -1.90
CA ASN A 129 19.52 25.45 -1.29
C ASN A 129 18.91 26.63 -0.52
N THR A 130 17.87 27.28 -1.06
CA THR A 130 17.12 28.33 -0.36
C THR A 130 16.44 27.79 0.89
N GLU A 131 15.77 26.64 0.83
CA GLU A 131 15.16 26.01 2.01
C GLU A 131 16.20 25.72 3.10
N LYS A 132 17.37 25.19 2.71
CA LYS A 132 18.49 24.95 3.63
C LYS A 132 18.97 26.24 4.30
N SER A 133 18.91 27.38 3.61
CA SER A 133 19.30 28.69 4.16
C SER A 133 18.28 29.28 5.14
N VAL A 134 17.01 28.87 5.09
CA VAL A 134 15.95 29.29 6.02
C VAL A 134 16.00 28.49 7.34
N GLN A 135 16.58 27.28 7.31
CA GLN A 135 16.61 26.39 8.47
C GLN A 135 17.20 26.98 9.77
N PRO A 136 18.30 27.76 9.74
CA PRO A 136 18.84 28.38 10.95
C PRO A 136 17.85 29.30 11.67
N SER A 137 16.96 29.99 10.92
CA SER A 137 15.94 30.87 11.49
C SER A 137 14.86 30.07 12.24
N ARG A 138 14.41 28.95 11.66
CA ARG A 138 13.49 27.98 12.29
C ARG A 138 14.08 27.40 13.58
N ASP A 139 15.35 26.99 13.52
CA ASP A 139 16.06 26.40 14.66
C ASP A 139 16.26 27.43 15.78
N ASN A 140 16.52 28.70 15.45
CA ASN A 140 16.65 29.77 16.43
C ASN A 140 15.32 30.03 17.16
N LYS A 141 14.21 30.13 16.42
CA LYS A 141 12.86 30.25 17.01
C LYS A 141 12.56 29.10 17.96
N GLY A 142 12.85 27.86 17.56
CA GLY A 142 12.63 26.67 18.39
C GLY A 142 13.43 26.69 19.68
N LYS A 143 14.71 27.08 19.63
CA LYS A 143 15.57 27.19 20.83
C LYS A 143 15.03 28.20 21.85
N ILE A 144 14.62 29.38 21.40
CA ILE A 144 14.08 30.42 22.28
C ILE A 144 12.77 29.95 22.93
N ALA A 145 11.90 29.28 22.17
CA ALA A 145 10.66 28.71 22.68
C ALA A 145 10.90 27.61 23.76
N ASP A 146 11.86 26.71 23.52
CA ASP A 146 12.25 25.67 24.49
C ASP A 146 12.83 26.27 25.78
N GLU A 147 13.64 27.33 25.66
CA GLU A 147 14.20 28.04 26.80
C GLU A 147 13.12 28.71 27.65
N ILE A 148 12.12 29.34 27.00
CA ILE A 148 10.93 29.90 27.68
C ILE A 148 10.18 28.78 28.42
N GLN A 149 9.90 27.65 27.76
CA GLN A 149 9.17 26.54 28.39
C GLN A 149 9.91 25.99 29.61
N LYS A 150 11.23 25.84 29.51
CA LYS A 150 12.09 25.37 30.61
C LYS A 150 12.14 26.35 31.77
N LEU A 151 12.19 27.66 31.49
CA LEU A 151 12.16 28.70 32.51
C LEU A 151 10.77 28.82 33.17
N LYS A 152 9.68 28.71 32.42
CA LYS A 152 8.30 28.67 32.98
C LYS A 152 8.10 27.52 33.96
N LEU A 153 8.70 26.36 33.70
CA LEU A 153 8.60 25.18 34.57
C LEU A 153 9.45 25.28 35.84
N LYS A 154 10.59 25.99 35.80
CA LYS A 154 11.54 26.06 36.93
C LYS A 154 11.35 27.28 37.80
N GLU A 155 11.16 28.45 37.20
CA GLU A 155 11.15 29.75 37.88
C GLU A 155 10.13 30.70 37.22
N PRO A 156 8.83 30.55 37.52
CA PRO A 156 7.76 31.28 36.82
C PRO A 156 7.76 32.80 37.06
N GLN A 157 8.53 33.31 38.03
CA GLN A 157 8.63 34.74 38.35
C GLN A 157 9.94 35.40 37.87
N ASN A 158 10.74 34.70 37.06
CA ASN A 158 12.04 35.22 36.60
C ASN A 158 11.86 36.36 35.56
N THR A 159 12.49 37.50 35.79
CA THR A 159 12.44 38.68 34.90
C THR A 159 13.03 38.42 33.51
N ARG A 160 13.88 37.39 33.35
CA ARG A 160 14.37 36.93 32.04
C ARG A 160 13.27 36.40 31.13
N LEU A 161 12.13 35.98 31.67
CA LEU A 161 11.01 35.49 30.88
C LEU A 161 10.50 36.55 29.91
N VAL A 162 10.37 37.80 30.39
CA VAL A 162 9.89 38.93 29.59
C VAL A 162 10.85 39.26 28.44
N ILE A 163 12.16 39.15 28.71
CA ILE A 163 13.21 39.38 27.69
C ILE A 163 13.17 38.30 26.62
N LEU A 164 13.10 37.02 27.01
CA LEU A 164 13.02 35.90 26.06
C LEU A 164 11.73 35.92 25.25
N GLU A 165 10.61 36.34 25.84
CA GLU A 165 9.34 36.52 25.10
C GLU A 165 9.46 37.63 24.05
N GLN A 166 10.16 38.74 24.34
CA GLN A 166 10.46 39.77 23.33
C GLN A 166 11.42 39.27 22.23
N GLU A 167 12.44 38.49 22.60
CA GLU A 167 13.35 37.85 21.64
C GLU A 167 12.62 36.84 20.74
N LEU A 168 11.65 36.10 21.28
CA LEU A 168 10.82 35.17 20.50
C LEU A 168 9.99 35.90 19.46
N VAL A 169 9.38 37.05 19.81
CA VAL A 169 8.60 37.87 18.86
C VAL A 169 9.48 38.36 17.71
N ARG A 170 10.72 38.78 18.01
CA ARG A 170 11.68 39.18 16.98
C ARG A 170 12.10 38.00 16.08
N ALA A 171 12.44 36.86 16.67
CA ALA A 171 12.79 35.65 15.93
C ALA A 171 11.62 35.13 15.08
N GLU A 172 10.39 35.30 15.55
CA GLU A 172 9.18 34.96 14.80
C GLU A 172 8.99 35.86 13.58
N ALA A 173 9.20 37.17 13.71
CA ALA A 173 9.16 38.10 12.59
C ALA A 173 10.24 37.79 11.54
N GLU A 174 11.48 37.53 11.97
CA GLU A 174 12.59 37.15 11.09
C GLU A 174 12.29 35.81 10.35
N ASN A 175 11.71 34.82 11.05
CA ASN A 175 11.29 33.58 10.43
C ASN A 175 10.14 33.77 9.43
N LEU A 176 9.15 34.61 9.73
CA LEU A 176 8.05 34.91 8.81
C LEU A 176 8.54 35.53 7.49
N VAL A 177 9.50 36.44 7.55
CA VAL A 177 10.11 37.03 6.34
C VAL A 177 10.87 35.98 5.53
N ALA A 178 11.66 35.13 6.19
CA ALA A 178 12.40 34.05 5.53
C ALA A 178 11.48 33.01 4.86
N GLU A 179 10.38 32.64 5.51
CA GLU A 179 9.36 31.73 4.96
C GLU A 179 8.61 32.34 3.77
N ALA A 180 8.29 33.63 3.82
CA ALA A 180 7.67 34.34 2.71
C ALA A 180 8.62 34.39 1.49
N GLN A 181 9.92 34.64 1.71
CA GLN A 181 10.93 34.58 0.65
C GLN A 181 11.07 33.18 0.07
N LEU A 182 11.11 32.15 0.91
CA LEU A 182 11.15 30.75 0.46
C LEU A 182 9.94 30.41 -0.41
N THR A 183 8.74 30.83 0.00
CA THR A 183 7.50 30.58 -0.75
C THR A 183 7.54 31.22 -2.13
N ASN A 184 7.98 32.48 -2.21
CA ASN A 184 8.09 33.22 -3.48
C ASN A 184 9.14 32.60 -4.42
N ILE A 185 10.31 32.26 -3.89
CA ILE A 185 11.38 31.62 -4.66
C ILE A 185 10.93 30.23 -5.12
N THR A 186 10.28 29.45 -4.26
CA THR A 186 9.77 28.12 -4.59
C THR A 186 8.79 28.19 -5.76
N ARG A 187 7.80 29.09 -5.69
CA ARG A 187 6.82 29.25 -6.78
C ARG A 187 7.48 29.65 -8.10
N LYS A 188 8.39 30.63 -8.05
CA LYS A 188 9.10 31.13 -9.23
C LYS A 188 9.97 30.03 -9.87
N LYS A 189 10.80 29.37 -9.06
CA LYS A 189 11.75 28.36 -9.53
C LYS A 189 11.09 27.05 -9.94
N LEU A 190 9.96 26.69 -9.33
CA LEU A 190 9.16 25.54 -9.78
C LEU A 190 8.64 25.76 -11.19
N ARG A 191 8.08 26.96 -11.46
CA ARG A 191 7.63 27.34 -12.81
C ARG A 191 8.79 27.29 -13.80
N GLU A 192 9.91 27.93 -13.48
CA GLU A 192 11.10 27.94 -14.35
C GLU A 192 11.64 26.52 -14.64
N ALA A 193 11.66 25.63 -13.64
CA ALA A 193 12.16 24.26 -13.79
C ALA A 193 11.30 23.45 -14.76
N TYR A 194 9.98 23.46 -14.57
CA TYR A 194 9.07 22.67 -15.40
C TYR A 194 8.81 23.29 -16.77
N ASP A 195 8.91 24.62 -16.90
CA ASP A 195 8.90 25.28 -18.21
C ASP A 195 10.09 24.81 -19.07
N ALA A 196 11.30 24.76 -18.48
CA ALA A 196 12.49 24.22 -19.13
C ALA A 196 12.37 22.72 -19.46
N GLU A 197 11.85 21.91 -18.54
CA GLU A 197 11.64 20.48 -18.75
C GLU A 197 10.65 20.21 -19.89
N PHE A 198 9.50 20.91 -19.91
CA PHE A 198 8.50 20.74 -20.98
C PHE A 198 9.00 21.25 -22.32
N ALA A 199 9.74 22.36 -22.36
CA ALA A 199 10.41 22.81 -23.58
C ALA A 199 11.36 21.74 -24.13
N ALA A 200 12.17 21.12 -23.26
CA ALA A 200 13.08 20.05 -23.65
C ALA A 200 12.34 18.80 -24.19
N VAL A 201 11.19 18.46 -23.61
CA VAL A 201 10.33 17.35 -24.08
C VAL A 201 9.78 17.64 -25.48
N ILE A 202 9.27 18.86 -25.70
CA ILE A 202 8.73 19.29 -26.99
C ILE A 202 9.82 19.24 -28.07
N GLU A 203 10.98 19.83 -27.80
CA GLU A 203 12.13 19.81 -28.71
C GLU A 203 12.55 18.38 -29.06
N ARG A 204 12.71 17.50 -28.07
CA ARG A 204 13.05 16.09 -28.29
C ARG A 204 12.01 15.41 -29.19
N ALA A 205 10.73 15.55 -28.87
CA ALA A 205 9.66 14.88 -29.60
C ALA A 205 9.61 15.33 -31.07
N GLU A 206 9.67 16.63 -31.33
CA GLU A 206 9.57 17.18 -32.68
C GLU A 206 10.78 16.79 -33.55
N LYS A 207 12.01 16.88 -33.01
CA LYS A 207 13.22 16.47 -33.73
C LYS A 207 13.25 14.96 -34.00
N GLN A 208 12.81 14.14 -33.05
CA GLN A 208 12.69 12.70 -33.27
C GLN A 208 11.64 12.35 -34.32
N ILE A 209 10.53 13.10 -34.40
CA ILE A 209 9.53 12.93 -35.46
C ILE A 209 10.14 13.21 -36.84
N ILE A 210 10.95 14.27 -36.98
CA ILE A 210 11.65 14.59 -38.23
C ILE A 210 12.56 13.42 -38.65
N LEU A 211 13.43 12.97 -37.75
CA LEU A 211 14.36 11.85 -37.99
C LEU A 211 13.62 10.55 -38.34
N ALA A 212 12.55 10.22 -37.61
CA ALA A 212 11.75 9.02 -37.87
C ALA A 212 11.04 9.06 -39.24
N LYS A 213 10.55 10.23 -39.68
CA LYS A 213 9.97 10.39 -41.02
C LYS A 213 10.98 10.10 -42.13
N HIS A 214 12.20 10.62 -42.01
CA HIS A 214 13.27 10.35 -42.97
C HIS A 214 13.77 8.91 -42.91
N GLY A 215 13.84 8.30 -41.72
CA GLY A 215 14.12 6.87 -41.57
C GLY A 215 13.09 6.00 -42.31
N LYS A 216 11.80 6.33 -42.25
CA LYS A 216 10.77 5.64 -43.04
C LYS A 216 10.94 5.85 -44.55
N ARG A 217 11.39 7.04 -44.96
CA ARG A 217 11.68 7.34 -46.38
C ARG A 217 12.87 6.53 -46.88
N LEU A 218 13.90 6.28 -46.07
CA LEU A 218 14.99 5.35 -46.42
C LEU A 218 14.47 3.92 -46.64
N LEU A 219 13.62 3.41 -45.75
CA LEU A 219 13.04 2.07 -45.90
C LEU A 219 12.23 1.90 -47.19
N SER A 220 11.57 2.96 -47.68
CA SER A 220 10.81 2.92 -48.93
C SER A 220 11.65 2.75 -50.20
N LEU A 221 12.99 2.82 -50.09
CA LEU A 221 13.93 2.60 -51.18
C LEU A 221 14.34 1.12 -51.34
N ILE A 222 13.94 0.25 -50.42
CA ILE A 222 14.18 -1.20 -50.50
C ILE A 222 13.07 -1.86 -51.32
N ASP A 223 13.43 -2.62 -52.36
CA ASP A 223 12.48 -3.47 -53.10
C ASP A 223 12.22 -4.77 -52.31
N ASP A 224 11.02 -4.89 -51.75
CA ASP A 224 10.56 -6.04 -50.96
C ASP A 224 9.86 -7.12 -51.79
N SER A 225 9.87 -6.99 -53.14
CA SER A 225 9.27 -7.98 -54.04
C SER A 225 9.90 -9.38 -53.83
N PRO A 226 9.09 -10.45 -53.69
CA PRO A 226 9.60 -11.79 -53.48
C PRO A 226 10.35 -12.29 -54.72
N ILE A 227 11.46 -13.01 -54.50
CA ILE A 227 12.31 -13.55 -55.57
C ILE A 227 12.05 -15.05 -55.71
N THR A 228 11.86 -15.52 -56.94
CA THR A 228 11.75 -16.95 -57.25
C THR A 228 13.12 -17.64 -57.21
N PRO A 229 13.22 -18.89 -56.71
CA PRO A 229 14.50 -19.60 -56.69
C PRO A 229 15.12 -19.71 -58.09
N GLY A 230 16.30 -19.11 -58.28
CA GLY A 230 17.03 -19.07 -59.56
C GLY A 230 17.04 -17.71 -60.26
N ASP A 231 16.20 -16.75 -59.84
CA ASP A 231 16.22 -15.39 -60.35
C ASP A 231 17.20 -14.50 -59.55
N ALA A 232 17.83 -13.54 -60.24
CA ALA A 232 18.67 -12.53 -59.60
C ALA A 232 17.82 -11.34 -59.15
N ARG A 233 18.14 -10.76 -57.98
CA ARG A 233 17.53 -9.52 -57.51
C ARG A 233 17.86 -8.37 -58.48
N LYS A 234 16.96 -7.38 -58.60
CA LYS A 234 17.24 -6.19 -59.41
C LYS A 234 18.47 -5.47 -58.86
N VAL A 235 19.29 -4.92 -59.76
CA VAL A 235 20.46 -4.12 -59.40
C VAL A 235 20.01 -2.88 -58.64
N TYR A 236 20.68 -2.60 -57.53
CA TYR A 236 20.40 -1.45 -56.68
C TYR A 236 20.93 -0.14 -57.32
N ASP A 237 20.06 0.83 -57.57
CA ASP A 237 20.42 2.13 -58.17
C ASP A 237 20.02 3.35 -57.30
N GLN A 238 19.44 3.12 -56.11
CA GLN A 238 18.87 4.17 -55.26
C GLN A 238 19.87 4.83 -54.31
N GLY A 239 21.16 4.51 -54.40
CA GLY A 239 22.18 5.03 -53.46
C GLY A 239 22.26 6.56 -53.41
N GLY A 240 22.07 7.24 -54.54
CA GLY A 240 22.01 8.70 -54.63
C GLY A 240 20.77 9.29 -53.96
N ALA A 241 19.60 8.68 -54.16
CA ALA A 241 18.36 9.08 -53.52
C ALA A 241 18.42 8.91 -52.00
N ALA A 242 18.97 7.78 -51.53
CA ALA A 242 19.15 7.51 -50.12
C ALA A 242 20.11 8.51 -49.44
N ARG A 243 21.17 8.96 -50.13
CA ARG A 243 22.04 10.03 -49.63
C ARG A 243 21.31 11.37 -49.56
N GLN A 244 20.45 11.68 -50.53
CA GLN A 244 19.64 12.89 -50.50
C GLN A 244 18.68 12.91 -49.30
N VAL A 245 18.11 11.75 -48.89
CA VAL A 245 17.27 11.67 -47.70
C VAL A 245 18.02 12.10 -46.43
N LEU A 246 19.30 11.77 -46.30
CA LEU A 246 20.11 12.22 -45.16
C LEU A 246 20.36 13.73 -45.19
N ASN A 247 20.65 14.30 -46.36
CA ASN A 247 20.80 15.75 -46.50
C ASN A 247 19.49 16.48 -46.14
N ASP A 248 18.35 15.97 -46.62
CA ASP A 248 17.03 16.52 -46.31
C ASP A 248 16.74 16.44 -44.79
N ALA A 249 17.15 15.35 -44.12
CA ALA A 249 17.02 15.20 -42.67
C ALA A 249 17.88 16.22 -41.89
N GLU A 250 19.12 16.45 -42.35
CA GLU A 250 20.01 17.43 -41.76
C GLU A 250 19.47 18.86 -41.93
N ASP A 251 18.96 19.20 -43.12
CA ASP A 251 18.37 20.51 -43.41
C ASP A 251 17.08 20.75 -42.62
N ASP A 252 16.20 19.74 -42.53
CA ASP A 252 14.97 19.83 -41.74
C ASP A 252 15.28 20.03 -40.25
N LEU A 253 16.27 19.31 -39.70
CA LEU A 253 16.72 19.48 -38.31
C LEU A 253 17.32 20.87 -38.07
N LYS A 254 18.09 21.42 -39.02
CA LYS A 254 18.62 22.79 -38.93
C LYS A 254 17.55 23.86 -39.02
N SER A 255 16.49 23.61 -39.79
CA SER A 255 15.36 24.52 -39.96
C SER A 255 14.34 24.49 -38.82
N TRP A 256 14.48 23.54 -37.88
CA TRP A 256 13.55 23.40 -36.76
C TRP A 256 13.62 24.62 -35.83
N GLU A 257 12.45 25.19 -35.53
CA GLU A 257 12.27 26.26 -34.54
C GLU A 257 11.09 25.92 -33.62
N MET A 258 11.20 26.26 -32.33
CA MET A 258 10.14 25.98 -31.36
C MET A 258 8.95 26.92 -31.54
N ASN A 259 7.79 26.38 -31.90
CA ASN A 259 6.54 27.13 -32.07
C ASN A 259 6.03 27.69 -30.72
N LYS A 260 6.16 29.00 -30.51
CA LYS A 260 5.75 29.67 -29.25
C LYS A 260 4.25 29.95 -29.13
N GLU A 261 3.44 29.69 -30.16
CA GLU A 261 2.02 30.11 -30.20
C GLU A 261 1.04 29.25 -29.39
N ASN A 262 1.46 28.11 -28.84
CA ASN A 262 0.59 27.28 -27.97
C ASN A 262 0.70 27.60 -26.46
N GLY A 263 1.22 28.78 -26.10
CA GLY A 263 1.39 29.22 -24.72
C GLY A 263 0.09 29.73 -24.07
N PHE A 264 -0.38 29.02 -23.05
CA PHE A 264 -1.47 29.43 -22.17
C PHE A 264 -1.33 30.87 -21.66
N ILE A 265 -2.44 31.61 -21.78
CA ILE A 265 -2.66 32.99 -21.33
C ILE A 265 -2.36 33.14 -19.83
N GLY A 266 -1.51 34.10 -19.50
CA GLY A 266 -1.26 34.54 -18.12
C GLY A 266 -1.07 36.05 -18.03
N ASN A 267 -2.18 36.75 -17.74
CA ASN A 267 -2.31 38.13 -17.24
C ASN A 267 -1.84 39.30 -18.13
N GLU A 268 -2.79 39.88 -18.86
CA GLU A 268 -2.94 41.34 -18.92
C GLU A 268 -4.36 41.72 -18.49
N ALA A 269 -4.46 42.43 -17.37
CA ALA A 269 -5.63 43.20 -17.01
C ALA A 269 -5.21 44.67 -17.04
N THR A 270 -5.72 45.42 -18.03
CA THR A 270 -6.36 46.75 -17.90
C THR A 270 -6.49 47.37 -19.28
N GLY A 271 -7.71 47.76 -19.68
CA GLY A 271 -7.89 48.68 -20.81
C GLY A 271 -9.17 48.47 -21.62
N ILE A 272 -10.25 49.09 -21.16
CA ILE A 272 -11.53 49.21 -21.87
C ILE A 272 -11.33 50.04 -23.16
N SER A 273 -11.85 49.58 -24.31
CA SER A 273 -12.82 50.32 -25.15
C SER A 273 -12.95 49.81 -26.60
N ALA A 274 -14.22 49.61 -26.98
CA ALA A 274 -14.86 50.00 -28.25
C ALA A 274 -14.58 49.25 -29.57
N SER A 275 -15.61 48.46 -29.93
CA SER A 275 -16.45 48.64 -31.14
C SER A 275 -16.06 48.03 -32.50
N SER A 276 -17.15 47.65 -33.20
CA SER A 276 -17.30 47.23 -34.61
C SER A 276 -16.77 45.82 -34.94
N GLY A 277 -17.51 44.90 -35.53
CA GLY A 277 -18.71 44.99 -36.35
C GLY A 277 -18.47 44.17 -37.62
N ILE A 278 -19.55 43.57 -38.14
CA ILE A 278 -19.72 42.96 -39.48
C ILE A 278 -19.87 41.43 -39.49
N SER A 279 -20.80 41.07 -40.36
CA SER A 279 -21.77 40.00 -40.45
C SER A 279 -21.57 39.13 -41.70
N GLN A 280 -22.43 38.12 -41.83
CA GLN A 280 -22.79 37.32 -43.03
C GLN A 280 -21.77 36.22 -43.38
N GLY A 281 -22.14 34.94 -43.52
CA GLY A 281 -23.21 34.31 -44.31
C GLY A 281 -22.48 33.19 -45.10
N GLY A 282 -22.98 32.03 -45.51
CA GLY A 282 -24.26 31.36 -45.61
C GLY A 282 -23.99 30.13 -46.50
N GLU A 283 -24.72 29.03 -46.25
CA GLU A 283 -25.09 27.92 -47.16
C GLU A 283 -24.06 27.11 -47.98
N GLY A 284 -24.26 25.78 -48.00
CA GLY A 284 -23.64 24.87 -48.96
C GLY A 284 -23.85 23.39 -48.67
N SER A 285 -25.04 22.87 -49.00
CA SER A 285 -25.42 21.44 -48.97
C SER A 285 -24.71 20.63 -50.07
N THR A 286 -24.40 19.34 -49.82
CA THR A 286 -24.71 18.25 -50.76
C THR A 286 -24.61 16.85 -50.13
N LYS A 287 -25.62 16.04 -50.43
CA LYS A 287 -25.80 14.62 -50.10
C LYS A 287 -24.99 13.71 -51.04
N SER A 288 -24.64 12.51 -50.59
CA SER A 288 -24.70 11.29 -51.42
C SER A 288 -24.59 10.03 -50.55
N SER A 289 -25.63 9.19 -50.62
CA SER A 289 -25.71 7.83 -50.11
C SER A 289 -25.34 6.82 -51.19
N ALA A 290 -24.77 5.65 -50.85
CA ALA A 290 -25.22 4.38 -51.43
C ALA A 290 -24.67 3.16 -50.65
N THR A 291 -25.63 2.36 -50.21
CA THR A 291 -25.61 0.97 -49.76
C THR A 291 -25.09 -0.03 -50.81
N GLY A 292 -24.50 -1.14 -50.33
CA GLY A 292 -24.30 -2.37 -51.09
C GLY A 292 -24.24 -3.59 -50.15
N THR A 293 -25.15 -4.52 -50.32
CA THR A 293 -25.36 -5.76 -49.53
C THR A 293 -25.12 -6.97 -50.44
N LEU A 294 -24.33 -7.96 -50.01
CA LEU A 294 -24.26 -9.34 -50.57
C LEU A 294 -23.74 -10.26 -49.43
N THR A 295 -24.58 -11.00 -48.72
CA THR A 295 -24.97 -12.43 -48.87
C THR A 295 -23.85 -13.47 -48.76
N ASP A 296 -23.77 -14.04 -47.55
CA ASP A 296 -23.71 -15.46 -47.13
C ASP A 296 -23.22 -16.55 -48.11
N GLN A 297 -22.19 -17.30 -47.68
CA GLN A 297 -22.04 -18.73 -47.98
C GLN A 297 -21.20 -19.45 -46.90
N THR A 298 -21.91 -20.31 -46.17
CA THR A 298 -21.52 -21.44 -45.33
C THR A 298 -20.20 -22.16 -45.64
N LEU A 299 -19.46 -22.54 -44.57
CA LEU A 299 -18.70 -23.79 -44.49
C LEU A 299 -18.69 -24.32 -43.04
N LYS A 300 -19.26 -25.51 -42.86
CA LYS A 300 -19.24 -26.34 -41.66
C LYS A 300 -18.04 -27.30 -41.72
N THR A 301 -17.27 -27.37 -40.65
CA THR A 301 -16.46 -28.54 -40.22
C THR A 301 -16.39 -28.41 -38.69
N GLY A 302 -16.76 -29.35 -37.83
CA GLY A 302 -16.62 -30.80 -37.90
C GLY A 302 -15.66 -31.19 -36.78
N ASN A 303 -16.10 -31.11 -35.52
CA ASN A 303 -15.35 -31.54 -34.34
C ASN A 303 -15.37 -33.08 -34.27
N GLU A 304 -14.20 -33.71 -34.23
CA GLU A 304 -14.04 -35.08 -33.73
C GLU A 304 -13.35 -35.02 -32.36
N GLU A 305 -14.09 -35.46 -31.35
CA GLU A 305 -13.57 -35.84 -30.04
C GLU A 305 -12.88 -37.21 -30.15
N PHE A 306 -11.67 -37.33 -29.62
CA PHE A 306 -11.10 -38.61 -29.20
C PHE A 306 -10.68 -38.53 -27.74
N ALA A 307 -11.26 -39.42 -26.94
CA ALA A 307 -11.00 -39.61 -25.53
C ALA A 307 -10.03 -40.78 -25.29
N SER A 308 -9.46 -40.80 -24.07
CA SER A 308 -8.81 -41.94 -23.37
C SER A 308 -7.36 -42.25 -23.78
N ALA A 309 -6.41 -42.71 -22.94
CA ALA A 309 -6.34 -43.01 -21.52
C ALA A 309 -4.85 -43.20 -21.11
N SER A 310 -4.58 -42.98 -19.81
CA SER A 310 -3.58 -43.62 -18.93
C SER A 310 -2.26 -44.20 -19.49
N SER A 311 -1.14 -43.69 -18.96
CA SER A 311 0.03 -44.54 -18.63
C SER A 311 0.75 -44.00 -17.37
N SER A 312 1.17 -44.94 -16.52
CA SER A 312 1.92 -44.74 -15.26
C SER A 312 3.42 -44.47 -15.52
N PRO A 313 4.18 -43.97 -14.52
CA PRO A 313 5.31 -43.08 -14.78
C PRO A 313 6.63 -43.80 -15.02
N SER A 314 7.34 -43.39 -16.07
CA SER A 314 8.78 -43.59 -16.20
C SER A 314 9.52 -42.45 -15.49
N HIS A 315 10.49 -42.83 -14.66
CA HIS A 315 11.47 -41.92 -14.08
C HIS A 315 12.38 -41.38 -15.19
N ASP A 316 12.08 -40.18 -15.68
CA ASP A 316 13.02 -39.33 -16.40
C ASP A 316 13.03 -37.95 -15.75
N GLY A 317 14.23 -37.47 -15.41
CA GLY A 317 14.47 -36.15 -14.83
C GLY A 317 14.31 -35.04 -15.86
N HIS A 318 13.13 -34.93 -16.46
CA HIS A 318 12.73 -33.71 -17.15
C HIS A 318 12.39 -32.67 -16.09
N THR A 319 13.07 -31.53 -16.10
CA THR A 319 12.58 -30.31 -15.45
C THR A 319 11.20 -30.03 -16.03
N SER A 320 10.16 -30.42 -15.30
CA SER A 320 8.77 -30.25 -15.72
C SER A 320 8.51 -28.76 -15.92
N GLN A 321 8.11 -28.35 -17.12
CA GLN A 321 7.65 -26.99 -17.37
C GLN A 321 6.62 -26.58 -16.31
N PRO A 322 6.67 -25.33 -15.82
CA PRO A 322 5.76 -24.88 -14.78
C PRO A 322 4.33 -24.83 -15.30
N ASP A 323 3.37 -25.23 -14.46
CA ASP A 323 1.95 -25.20 -14.81
C ASP A 323 1.44 -23.74 -14.75
N ILE A 324 0.85 -23.26 -15.84
CA ILE A 324 0.59 -21.84 -16.07
C ILE A 324 -0.80 -21.44 -15.53
N TYR A 325 -0.86 -20.39 -14.72
CA TYR A 325 -2.09 -19.83 -14.16
C TYR A 325 -2.16 -18.31 -14.37
N ASP A 326 -3.37 -17.80 -14.60
CA ASP A 326 -3.62 -16.36 -14.61
C ASP A 326 -3.48 -15.77 -13.20
N VAL A 327 -4.03 -16.46 -12.19
CA VAL A 327 -3.93 -16.02 -10.79
C VAL A 327 -3.52 -17.18 -9.92
N VAL A 328 -2.40 -17.04 -9.20
CA VAL A 328 -2.01 -17.95 -8.11
C VAL A 328 -2.21 -17.22 -6.80
N CYS A 329 -3.12 -17.69 -5.95
CA CYS A 329 -3.34 -17.14 -4.62
C CYS A 329 -2.71 -18.05 -3.57
N VAL A 330 -1.76 -17.51 -2.80
CA VAL A 330 -1.10 -18.21 -1.69
C VAL A 330 -1.79 -17.82 -0.39
N GLY A 331 -2.42 -18.79 0.27
CA GLY A 331 -3.18 -18.65 1.51
C GLY A 331 -4.69 -18.84 1.35
N GLY A 332 -5.20 -19.94 1.90
CA GLY A 332 -6.61 -20.32 2.01
C GLY A 332 -7.32 -19.75 3.24
N GLY A 333 -6.92 -18.56 3.69
CA GLY A 333 -7.64 -17.79 4.71
C GLY A 333 -8.88 -17.08 4.15
N PRO A 334 -9.62 -16.33 4.98
CA PRO A 334 -10.80 -15.60 4.54
C PRO A 334 -10.55 -14.65 3.36
N ALA A 335 -9.38 -14.01 3.29
CA ALA A 335 -9.05 -13.10 2.19
C ALA A 335 -8.84 -13.85 0.86
N GLY A 336 -8.00 -14.89 0.86
CA GLY A 336 -7.70 -15.64 -0.36
C GLY A 336 -8.93 -16.40 -0.89
N LEU A 337 -9.69 -17.05 -0.02
CA LEU A 337 -10.91 -17.74 -0.42
C LEU A 337 -11.98 -16.77 -0.96
N SER A 338 -12.18 -15.61 -0.30
CA SER A 338 -13.08 -14.57 -0.82
C SER A 338 -12.64 -14.07 -2.19
N LEU A 339 -11.33 -13.89 -2.43
CA LEU A 339 -10.83 -13.39 -3.72
C LEU A 339 -11.10 -14.39 -4.84
N LEU A 340 -10.77 -15.65 -4.64
CA LEU A 340 -10.99 -16.68 -5.66
C LEU A 340 -12.49 -16.87 -5.94
N ALA A 341 -13.33 -16.86 -4.89
CA ALA A 341 -14.78 -16.89 -5.06
C ALA A 341 -15.29 -15.66 -5.83
N ALA A 342 -14.77 -14.45 -5.54
CA ALA A 342 -15.16 -13.23 -6.25
C ALA A 342 -14.77 -13.26 -7.74
N LEU A 343 -13.55 -13.70 -8.05
CA LEU A 343 -13.07 -13.82 -9.43
C LEU A 343 -13.87 -14.85 -10.23
N LYS A 344 -14.25 -15.97 -9.60
CA LYS A 344 -15.02 -17.01 -10.29
C LYS A 344 -16.52 -16.75 -10.35
N ALA A 345 -17.06 -15.98 -9.42
CA ALA A 345 -18.47 -15.56 -9.45
C ALA A 345 -18.72 -14.44 -10.47
N ASN A 346 -17.69 -13.67 -10.86
CA ASN A 346 -17.82 -12.59 -11.82
C ASN A 346 -17.71 -13.12 -13.28
N PRO A 347 -18.72 -12.88 -14.15
CA PRO A 347 -18.71 -13.33 -15.55
C PRO A 347 -17.48 -12.93 -16.36
N THR A 348 -16.93 -11.73 -16.11
CA THR A 348 -15.77 -11.21 -16.85
C THR A 348 -14.49 -11.98 -16.51
N THR A 349 -14.32 -12.35 -15.24
CA THR A 349 -13.09 -12.97 -14.73
C THR A 349 -13.22 -14.47 -14.48
N ALA A 350 -14.41 -15.04 -14.64
CA ALA A 350 -14.66 -16.48 -14.47
C ALA A 350 -13.79 -17.36 -15.39
N GLY A 351 -13.44 -16.84 -16.58
CA GLY A 351 -12.57 -17.52 -17.55
C GLY A 351 -11.09 -17.62 -17.13
N LEU A 352 -10.64 -16.83 -16.15
CA LEU A 352 -9.26 -16.88 -15.67
C LEU A 352 -8.94 -18.25 -15.04
N ARG A 353 -7.80 -18.84 -15.39
CA ARG A 353 -7.30 -20.06 -14.75
C ARG A 353 -6.67 -19.69 -13.41
N VAL A 354 -7.27 -20.13 -12.31
CA VAL A 354 -6.83 -19.73 -10.96
C VAL A 354 -6.40 -20.93 -10.11
N ALA A 355 -5.39 -20.71 -9.27
CA ALA A 355 -4.89 -21.67 -8.31
C ALA A 355 -4.98 -21.15 -6.87
N LEU A 356 -5.35 -22.02 -5.94
CA LEU A 356 -5.22 -21.81 -4.50
C LEU A 356 -4.07 -22.66 -3.98
N VAL A 357 -3.10 -22.07 -3.28
CA VAL A 357 -2.05 -22.79 -2.55
C VAL A 357 -2.26 -22.59 -1.06
N GLU A 358 -2.54 -23.67 -0.33
CA GLU A 358 -2.69 -23.64 1.13
C GLU A 358 -1.82 -24.73 1.79
N ALA A 359 -1.09 -24.34 2.82
CA ALA A 359 -0.19 -25.23 3.54
C ALA A 359 -0.92 -26.11 4.57
N GLN A 360 -2.08 -25.66 5.08
CA GLN A 360 -2.93 -26.41 6.00
C GLN A 360 -3.87 -27.36 5.25
N ASP A 361 -4.34 -28.38 5.96
CA ASP A 361 -5.34 -29.33 5.47
C ASP A 361 -6.75 -28.71 5.52
N LEU A 362 -7.30 -28.40 4.34
CA LEU A 362 -8.63 -27.80 4.17
C LEU A 362 -9.77 -28.82 4.32
N SER A 363 -9.50 -30.12 4.30
CA SER A 363 -10.55 -31.17 4.39
C SER A 363 -11.35 -31.07 5.69
N LYS A 364 -10.68 -30.71 6.79
CA LYS A 364 -11.28 -30.48 8.11
C LYS A 364 -12.22 -29.27 8.13
N LEU A 365 -11.95 -28.26 7.30
CA LEU A 365 -12.79 -27.06 7.18
C LEU A 365 -14.03 -27.33 6.32
N ARG A 366 -13.90 -28.14 5.27
CA ARG A 366 -15.06 -28.55 4.43
C ARG A 366 -16.09 -29.34 5.22
N SER A 367 -15.61 -30.23 6.10
CA SER A 367 -16.43 -31.06 6.98
C SER A 367 -16.70 -30.43 8.35
N TRP A 368 -16.30 -29.17 8.56
CA TRP A 368 -16.40 -28.53 9.87
C TRP A 368 -17.86 -28.45 10.36
N GLN A 369 -18.09 -29.07 11.52
CA GLN A 369 -19.33 -28.96 12.28
C GLN A 369 -19.00 -28.93 13.77
N LEU A 370 -19.32 -27.82 14.41
CA LEU A 370 -19.38 -27.72 15.87
C LEU A 370 -20.84 -27.79 16.36
N PRO A 371 -21.06 -28.36 17.56
CA PRO A 371 -22.32 -28.25 18.30
C PRO A 371 -22.78 -26.79 18.48
N SER A 372 -24.08 -26.56 18.62
CA SER A 372 -24.67 -25.21 18.73
C SER A 372 -24.23 -24.44 19.98
N ASP A 373 -23.81 -25.14 21.03
CA ASP A 373 -23.36 -24.63 22.33
C ASP A 373 -21.83 -24.47 22.43
N HIS A 374 -21.09 -24.79 21.38
CA HIS A 374 -19.62 -24.68 21.33
C HIS A 374 -19.19 -23.75 20.22
N PHE A 375 -18.33 -22.77 20.52
CA PHE A 375 -17.80 -21.81 19.56
C PHE A 375 -16.28 -21.88 19.44
N SER A 376 -15.77 -21.52 18.26
CA SER A 376 -14.35 -21.36 18.00
C SER A 376 -13.81 -20.06 18.61
N ASN A 377 -12.55 -20.07 19.09
CA ASN A 377 -11.93 -18.89 19.73
C ASN A 377 -11.71 -17.71 18.79
N ARG A 378 -11.70 -17.93 17.48
CA ARG A 378 -11.40 -16.92 16.47
C ARG A 378 -12.72 -16.47 15.87
N CYS A 379 -13.30 -15.44 16.48
CA CYS A 379 -14.49 -14.77 15.98
C CYS A 379 -14.14 -13.38 15.45
N SER A 380 -14.86 -12.93 14.44
CA SER A 380 -14.73 -11.60 13.85
C SER A 380 -16.07 -10.91 13.78
N SER A 381 -16.04 -9.57 13.86
CA SER A 381 -17.21 -8.73 13.62
C SER A 381 -17.22 -8.30 12.16
N LEU A 382 -18.18 -8.79 11.37
CA LEU A 382 -18.35 -8.42 9.97
C LEU A 382 -19.26 -7.22 9.82
N THR A 383 -18.78 -6.17 9.16
CA THR A 383 -19.62 -5.03 8.80
C THR A 383 -20.73 -5.42 7.81
N PRO A 384 -21.85 -4.68 7.74
CA PRO A 384 -22.88 -4.91 6.73
C PRO A 384 -22.34 -4.84 5.30
N SER A 385 -21.36 -3.97 5.05
CA SER A 385 -20.67 -3.91 3.74
C SER A 385 -19.96 -5.23 3.41
N SER A 386 -19.17 -5.78 4.33
CA SER A 386 -18.50 -7.06 4.14
C SER A 386 -19.49 -8.24 4.03
N ALA A 387 -20.58 -8.22 4.79
CA ALA A 387 -21.64 -9.22 4.67
C ALA A 387 -22.32 -9.16 3.29
N ASN A 388 -22.64 -7.95 2.79
CA ASN A 388 -23.18 -7.77 1.45
C ASN A 388 -22.20 -8.20 0.35
N PHE A 389 -20.91 -7.96 0.52
CA PHE A 389 -19.89 -8.46 -0.41
C PHE A 389 -19.89 -10.00 -0.46
N LEU A 390 -19.95 -10.67 0.69
CA LEU A 390 -20.05 -12.13 0.77
C LEU A 390 -21.34 -12.67 0.15
N GLU A 391 -22.45 -11.93 0.26
CA GLU A 391 -23.72 -12.24 -0.43
C GLU A 391 -23.53 -12.13 -1.95
N ASN A 392 -22.95 -11.04 -2.43
CA ASN A 392 -22.76 -10.78 -3.86
C ASN A 392 -21.89 -11.85 -4.56
N ILE A 393 -20.88 -12.39 -3.87
CA ILE A 393 -20.05 -13.48 -4.42
C ILE A 393 -20.69 -14.87 -4.23
N GLY A 394 -21.87 -14.94 -3.59
CA GLY A 394 -22.63 -16.16 -3.34
C GLY A 394 -22.10 -17.01 -2.18
N ALA A 395 -21.19 -16.49 -1.35
CA ALA A 395 -20.63 -17.23 -0.22
C ALA A 395 -21.53 -17.21 1.01
N TRP A 396 -22.34 -16.17 1.18
CA TRP A 396 -23.16 -15.98 2.38
C TRP A 396 -24.25 -17.05 2.57
N SER A 397 -24.77 -17.60 1.48
CA SER A 397 -25.74 -18.71 1.50
C SER A 397 -25.17 -20.00 2.09
N HIS A 398 -23.84 -20.17 2.03
CA HIS A 398 -23.12 -21.35 2.56
C HIS A 398 -22.68 -21.21 4.00
N ILE A 399 -22.76 -20.01 4.55
CA ILE A 399 -22.44 -19.73 5.96
C ILE A 399 -23.59 -20.21 6.84
N ARG A 400 -23.27 -20.95 7.91
CA ARG A 400 -24.27 -21.43 8.87
C ARG A 400 -24.88 -20.27 9.63
N ARG A 401 -26.11 -19.89 9.26
CA ARG A 401 -26.82 -18.69 9.75
C ARG A 401 -27.20 -18.78 11.23
N ASP A 402 -27.47 -19.99 11.72
CA ASP A 402 -27.71 -20.29 13.14
C ASP A 402 -26.50 -19.96 14.04
N ARG A 403 -25.33 -19.75 13.45
CA ARG A 403 -24.07 -19.43 14.13
C ARG A 403 -23.59 -18.01 13.92
N VAL A 404 -24.43 -17.16 13.32
CA VAL A 404 -24.14 -15.75 13.07
C VAL A 404 -25.01 -14.90 14.00
N GLN A 405 -24.39 -14.03 14.79
CA GLN A 405 -25.12 -13.15 15.70
C GLN A 405 -25.10 -11.70 15.19
N PRO A 406 -26.21 -11.16 14.68
CA PRO A 406 -26.34 -9.72 14.49
C PRO A 406 -26.35 -9.00 15.85
N TYR A 407 -25.67 -7.86 15.95
CA TYR A 407 -25.81 -6.96 17.08
C TYR A 407 -26.14 -5.54 16.62
N HIS A 408 -26.86 -4.81 17.46
CA HIS A 408 -27.59 -3.60 17.07
C HIS A 408 -27.11 -2.36 17.81
N GLU A 409 -26.30 -2.54 18.85
CA GLU A 409 -25.76 -1.47 19.67
C GLU A 409 -24.34 -1.82 20.10
N MET A 410 -23.53 -0.78 20.29
CA MET A 410 -22.18 -0.88 20.86
C MET A 410 -22.04 0.16 21.97
N GLN A 411 -21.77 -0.29 23.19
CA GLN A 411 -21.52 0.58 24.35
C GLN A 411 -20.03 0.62 24.66
N VAL A 412 -19.46 1.82 24.60
CA VAL A 412 -18.02 2.04 24.78
C VAL A 412 -17.77 3.04 25.90
N TRP A 413 -16.90 2.72 26.86
CA TRP A 413 -16.58 3.64 27.95
C TRP A 413 -15.12 3.55 28.44
N ASP A 414 -14.64 4.62 29.08
CA ASP A 414 -13.34 4.65 29.75
C ASP A 414 -13.46 4.17 31.19
N GLY A 415 -12.62 3.22 31.59
CA GLY A 415 -12.68 2.59 32.90
C GLY A 415 -12.13 3.42 34.07
N VAL A 416 -11.61 4.63 33.82
CA VAL A 416 -11.10 5.55 34.85
C VAL A 416 -12.06 6.72 35.07
N SER A 417 -12.55 7.33 34.00
CA SER A 417 -13.45 8.49 34.07
C SER A 417 -14.93 8.17 33.91
N ASP A 418 -15.27 6.92 33.57
CA ASP A 418 -16.62 6.45 33.22
C ASP A 418 -17.30 7.25 32.09
N ALA A 419 -16.54 8.04 31.35
CA ALA A 419 -17.01 8.74 30.16
C ALA A 419 -17.45 7.70 29.10
N ARG A 420 -18.71 7.80 28.66
CA ARG A 420 -19.31 6.88 27.69
C ARG A 420 -19.46 7.51 26.31
N ILE A 421 -19.34 6.66 25.29
CA ILE A 421 -19.83 6.91 23.95
C ILE A 421 -20.94 5.90 23.68
N GLU A 422 -22.15 6.43 23.60
CA GLU A 422 -23.31 5.70 23.10
C GLU A 422 -23.47 6.05 21.62
N PHE A 423 -23.39 5.04 20.76
CA PHE A 423 -23.62 5.20 19.34
C PHE A 423 -25.13 5.15 19.04
N ASP A 424 -25.84 6.23 19.36
CA ASP A 424 -27.22 6.43 18.92
C ASP A 424 -27.28 6.57 17.40
N TRP A 425 -27.81 5.56 16.71
CA TRP A 425 -28.14 5.65 15.29
C TRP A 425 -29.48 6.39 15.15
N ALA A 426 -29.47 7.56 14.51
CA ALA A 426 -30.65 8.42 14.41
C ALA A 426 -31.89 7.63 13.91
N PRO A 427 -33.08 7.84 14.51
CA PRO A 427 -34.31 7.18 14.11
C PRO A 427 -34.76 7.76 12.76
N GLY A 428 -34.39 7.11 11.65
CA GLY A 428 -34.78 7.55 10.31
C GLY A 428 -34.16 6.81 9.13
N SER A 429 -33.09 6.04 9.31
CA SER A 429 -32.49 5.21 8.24
C SER A 429 -33.10 3.80 8.25
N ALA A 430 -34.40 3.71 7.96
CA ALA A 430 -35.20 2.49 8.04
C ALA A 430 -35.43 1.85 6.65
N SER A 431 -34.36 1.55 5.92
CA SER A 431 -34.49 0.75 4.69
C SER A 431 -33.71 -0.56 4.67
N ASN A 432 -32.81 -0.82 5.64
CA ASN A 432 -32.27 -2.15 5.92
C ASN A 432 -31.89 -2.21 7.41
N GLY A 433 -32.24 -3.30 8.11
CA GLY A 433 -32.23 -3.50 9.57
C GLY A 433 -31.17 -2.76 10.41
N ARG A 434 -31.52 -2.46 11.68
CA ARG A 434 -30.71 -1.81 12.73
C ARG A 434 -29.37 -2.51 13.07
N THR A 435 -28.91 -3.47 12.30
CA THR A 435 -27.73 -4.30 12.59
C THR A 435 -26.46 -3.52 12.30
N ILE A 436 -25.64 -3.31 13.34
CA ILE A 436 -24.35 -2.63 13.23
C ILE A 436 -23.31 -3.54 12.61
N ALA A 437 -23.29 -4.81 13.01
CA ALA A 437 -22.39 -5.81 12.46
C ALA A 437 -22.87 -7.23 12.82
N TYR A 438 -22.21 -8.23 12.23
CA TYR A 438 -22.48 -9.64 12.43
C TYR A 438 -21.27 -10.31 13.07
N MET A 439 -21.44 -10.82 14.29
CA MET A 439 -20.43 -11.69 14.89
C MET A 439 -20.48 -13.07 14.25
N ILE A 440 -19.33 -13.53 13.79
CA ILE A 440 -19.17 -14.81 13.10
C ILE A 440 -17.85 -15.48 13.49
N GLU A 441 -17.87 -16.80 13.58
CA GLU A 441 -16.65 -17.61 13.69
C GLU A 441 -15.87 -17.60 12.37
N ASN A 442 -14.56 -17.40 12.43
CA ASN A 442 -13.71 -17.43 11.25
C ASN A 442 -13.79 -18.80 10.55
N LEU A 443 -13.97 -19.90 11.30
CA LEU A 443 -14.17 -21.24 10.75
C LEU A 443 -15.49 -21.37 9.99
N ASN A 444 -16.57 -20.73 10.45
CA ASN A 444 -17.85 -20.72 9.74
C ASN A 444 -17.72 -19.96 8.42
N LEU A 445 -17.03 -18.83 8.43
CA LEU A 445 -16.76 -18.03 7.24
C LEU A 445 -15.90 -18.80 6.21
N THR A 446 -14.77 -19.37 6.63
CA THR A 446 -13.89 -20.11 5.70
C THR A 446 -14.53 -21.39 5.20
N SER A 447 -15.29 -22.11 6.03
CA SER A 447 -16.07 -23.29 5.61
C SER A 447 -17.12 -22.92 4.55
N GLY A 448 -17.87 -21.82 4.74
CA GLY A 448 -18.84 -21.33 3.76
C GLY A 448 -18.18 -20.91 2.44
N LEU A 449 -17.04 -20.20 2.51
CA LEU A 449 -16.27 -19.81 1.34
C LEU A 449 -15.70 -21.02 0.57
N LEU A 450 -15.23 -22.06 1.27
CA LEU A 450 -14.76 -23.30 0.64
C LEU A 450 -15.89 -24.01 -0.10
N LYS A 451 -17.07 -24.14 0.51
CA LYS A 451 -18.24 -24.71 -0.16
C LYS A 451 -18.60 -23.93 -1.42
N ARG A 452 -18.53 -22.60 -1.36
CA ARG A 452 -18.74 -21.75 -2.53
C ARG A 452 -17.68 -21.99 -3.61
N ILE A 453 -16.41 -22.15 -3.24
CA ILE A 453 -15.32 -22.51 -4.17
C ILE A 453 -15.57 -23.88 -4.81
N ASP A 454 -16.05 -24.86 -4.05
CA ASP A 454 -16.33 -26.20 -4.57
C ASP A 454 -17.49 -26.21 -5.60
N GLU A 455 -18.42 -25.24 -5.52
CA GLU A 455 -19.45 -25.01 -6.56
C GLU A 455 -18.92 -24.31 -7.82
N LEU A 456 -17.82 -23.57 -7.69
CA LEU A 456 -17.27 -22.74 -8.75
C LEU A 456 -16.22 -23.54 -9.55
N SER A 457 -16.47 -23.74 -10.84
CA SER A 457 -15.54 -24.48 -11.70
C SER A 457 -14.26 -23.70 -12.00
N GLY A 458 -13.16 -24.42 -12.26
CA GLY A 458 -11.92 -23.83 -12.78
C GLY A 458 -11.01 -23.22 -11.72
N ILE A 459 -11.15 -23.63 -10.45
CA ILE A 459 -10.21 -23.36 -9.36
C ILE A 459 -9.40 -24.64 -9.13
N THR A 460 -8.08 -24.57 -9.25
CA THR A 460 -7.20 -25.70 -8.87
C THR A 460 -6.71 -25.49 -7.44
N THR A 461 -7.06 -26.40 -6.53
CA THR A 461 -6.63 -26.30 -5.13
C THR A 461 -5.46 -27.22 -4.84
N PHE A 462 -4.35 -26.63 -4.44
CA PHE A 462 -3.18 -27.29 -3.87
C PHE A 462 -3.31 -27.26 -2.34
N ASP A 463 -4.00 -28.27 -1.82
CA ASP A 463 -4.24 -28.48 -0.39
C ASP A 463 -3.01 -29.15 0.26
N SER A 464 -2.73 -28.81 1.52
CA SER A 464 -1.53 -29.29 2.24
C SER A 464 -0.22 -29.07 1.48
N ALA A 465 -0.17 -28.03 0.64
CA ALA A 465 0.96 -27.69 -0.21
C ALA A 465 1.62 -26.39 0.28
N ARG A 466 2.85 -26.52 0.78
CA ARG A 466 3.63 -25.37 1.24
C ARG A 466 4.45 -24.79 0.09
N VAL A 467 4.49 -23.47 0.00
CA VAL A 467 5.45 -22.74 -0.84
C VAL A 467 6.85 -22.88 -0.23
N GLU A 468 7.77 -23.48 -0.98
CA GLU A 468 9.17 -23.64 -0.58
C GLU A 468 10.01 -22.43 -0.98
N ASN A 469 9.80 -21.95 -2.21
CA ASN A 469 10.47 -20.79 -2.76
C ASN A 469 9.61 -20.14 -3.85
N ILE A 470 9.90 -18.86 -4.15
CA ILE A 470 9.34 -18.15 -5.29
C ILE A 470 10.52 -17.54 -6.05
N THR A 471 10.61 -17.79 -7.35
CA THR A 471 11.65 -17.24 -8.23
C THR A 471 11.01 -16.58 -9.44
N LEU A 472 11.79 -15.83 -10.21
CA LEU A 472 11.38 -15.47 -11.57
C LEU A 472 11.63 -16.66 -12.50
N GLY A 473 10.86 -16.75 -13.59
CA GLY A 473 11.00 -17.78 -14.59
C GLY A 473 12.18 -17.54 -15.54
N GLU A 474 12.37 -18.47 -16.46
CA GLU A 474 13.34 -18.37 -17.54
C GLU A 474 12.62 -18.22 -18.89
N GLU A 475 13.31 -17.67 -19.88
CA GLU A 475 12.81 -17.63 -21.26
C GLU A 475 12.81 -19.07 -21.83
N THR A 476 11.68 -19.49 -22.39
CA THR A 476 11.55 -20.78 -23.07
C THR A 476 11.28 -20.54 -24.56
N GLU A 477 11.46 -21.56 -25.40
CA GLU A 477 11.22 -21.46 -26.86
C GLU A 477 9.77 -21.03 -27.20
N GLU A 478 8.81 -21.29 -26.30
CA GLU A 478 7.38 -21.02 -26.51
C GLU A 478 6.87 -19.76 -25.80
N LEU A 479 7.41 -19.46 -24.61
CA LEU A 479 6.93 -18.39 -23.72
C LEU A 479 8.07 -17.74 -22.92
N ASP A 480 8.00 -16.42 -22.77
CA ASP A 480 8.92 -15.65 -21.92
C ASP A 480 8.36 -15.49 -20.50
N PHE A 481 8.95 -16.21 -19.54
CA PHE A 481 8.59 -16.14 -18.12
C PHE A 481 9.55 -15.30 -17.28
N ARG A 482 10.50 -14.55 -17.87
CA ARG A 482 11.50 -13.78 -17.12
C ARG A 482 10.90 -12.82 -16.09
N GLU A 483 9.70 -12.32 -16.36
CA GLU A 483 8.98 -11.42 -15.46
C GLU A 483 7.96 -12.14 -14.58
N TRP A 484 7.70 -13.43 -14.80
CA TRP A 484 6.64 -14.18 -14.13
C TRP A 484 7.14 -14.84 -12.84
N PRO A 485 6.43 -14.67 -11.72
CA PRO A 485 6.68 -15.45 -10.52
C PRO A 485 6.40 -16.94 -10.75
N ILE A 486 7.39 -17.77 -10.45
CA ILE A 486 7.30 -19.23 -10.39
C ILE A 486 7.24 -19.65 -8.93
N VAL A 487 6.10 -20.22 -8.53
CA VAL A 487 5.87 -20.72 -7.17
C VAL A 487 6.27 -22.20 -7.10
N HIS A 488 7.29 -22.50 -6.29
CA HIS A 488 7.78 -23.85 -6.07
C HIS A 488 7.09 -24.46 -4.85
N LEU A 489 6.37 -25.57 -5.07
CA LEU A 489 5.64 -26.30 -4.03
C LEU A 489 6.39 -27.54 -3.58
N GLY A 490 6.14 -27.94 -2.34
CA GLY A 490 6.59 -29.24 -1.82
C GLY A 490 6.16 -30.40 -2.73
N GLY A 491 7.08 -31.30 -3.03
CA GLY A 491 6.88 -32.38 -3.99
C GLY A 491 7.30 -32.07 -5.42
N GLY A 492 7.98 -30.93 -5.66
CA GLY A 492 8.64 -30.60 -6.94
C GLY A 492 7.74 -29.95 -7.99
N LYS A 493 6.49 -29.63 -7.63
CA LYS A 493 5.54 -28.97 -8.54
C LYS A 493 5.83 -27.47 -8.64
N GLN A 494 5.75 -26.92 -9.86
CA GLN A 494 6.02 -25.51 -10.12
C GLN A 494 4.80 -24.86 -10.79
N LEU A 495 4.43 -23.65 -10.35
CA LEU A 495 3.30 -22.89 -10.88
C LEU A 495 3.79 -21.54 -11.41
N ALA A 496 3.59 -21.25 -12.69
CA ALA A 496 3.85 -19.92 -13.26
C ALA A 496 2.60 -19.04 -13.09
N ALA A 497 2.75 -17.84 -12.53
CA ALA A 497 1.64 -16.95 -12.24
C ALA A 497 1.72 -15.66 -13.07
N ARG A 498 0.68 -15.33 -13.85
CA ARG A 498 0.56 -13.96 -14.42
C ARG A 498 0.42 -12.92 -13.34
N LEU A 499 -0.36 -13.25 -12.31
CA LEU A 499 -0.52 -12.50 -11.08
C LEU A 499 -0.41 -13.44 -9.88
N LEU A 500 0.56 -13.17 -9.02
CA LEU A 500 0.74 -13.87 -7.75
C LEU A 500 0.16 -13.02 -6.61
N VAL A 501 -0.80 -13.59 -5.87
CA VAL A 501 -1.49 -12.92 -4.77
C VAL A 501 -1.08 -13.51 -3.43
N GLY A 502 -0.55 -12.67 -2.54
CA GLY A 502 -0.26 -13.00 -1.14
C GLY A 502 -1.48 -12.78 -0.25
N ALA A 503 -2.07 -13.87 0.24
CA ALA A 503 -3.17 -13.92 1.23
C ALA A 503 -2.81 -14.84 2.42
N ASP A 504 -1.51 -15.03 2.64
CA ASP A 504 -0.82 -15.97 3.53
C ASP A 504 -0.44 -15.36 4.89
N GLY A 505 -0.97 -14.18 5.19
CA GLY A 505 -0.92 -13.55 6.50
C GLY A 505 0.41 -12.85 6.83
N ALA A 506 0.62 -12.59 8.13
CA ALA A 506 1.68 -11.69 8.59
C ALA A 506 3.10 -12.13 8.19
N ASN A 507 3.34 -13.42 7.94
CA ASN A 507 4.65 -13.97 7.52
C ASN A 507 4.67 -14.38 6.04
N SER A 508 4.01 -13.60 5.19
CA SER A 508 3.85 -13.85 3.75
C SER A 508 5.17 -14.09 2.99
N PRO A 509 5.46 -15.31 2.48
CA PRO A 509 6.50 -15.54 1.48
C PRO A 509 6.33 -14.69 0.21
N VAL A 510 5.09 -14.43 -0.25
CA VAL A 510 4.85 -13.60 -1.44
C VAL A 510 5.37 -12.17 -1.22
N ARG A 511 5.09 -11.58 -0.06
CA ARG A 511 5.60 -10.25 0.29
C ARG A 511 7.13 -10.23 0.36
N THR A 512 7.73 -11.26 0.94
CA THR A 512 9.19 -11.38 1.02
C THR A 512 9.83 -11.48 -0.36
N PHE A 513 9.27 -12.31 -1.25
CA PHE A 513 9.72 -12.43 -2.63
C PHE A 513 9.65 -11.10 -3.39
N ALA A 514 8.55 -10.37 -3.21
CA ALA A 514 8.34 -9.08 -3.87
C ALA A 514 9.25 -7.95 -3.35
N GLY A 515 10.06 -8.20 -2.31
CA GLY A 515 10.91 -7.17 -1.69
C GLY A 515 10.12 -6.03 -1.05
N ILE A 516 8.87 -6.29 -0.66
CA ILE A 516 7.99 -5.28 -0.07
C ILE A 516 8.20 -5.25 1.45
N ASP A 517 8.82 -4.17 1.93
CA ASP A 517 9.03 -3.95 3.36
C ASP A 517 7.70 -3.80 4.11
N SER A 518 7.65 -4.33 5.33
CA SER A 518 6.53 -4.15 6.26
C SER A 518 7.00 -3.50 7.54
N LYS A 519 6.57 -2.26 7.79
CA LYS A 519 6.95 -1.46 8.96
C LYS A 519 5.90 -1.55 10.05
N GLY A 520 6.31 -1.39 11.30
CA GLY A 520 5.40 -1.29 12.42
C GLY A 520 6.09 -1.55 13.76
N TRP A 521 5.31 -1.71 14.83
CA TRP A 521 5.81 -1.93 16.18
C TRP A 521 4.96 -2.95 16.93
N ASP A 522 5.56 -3.52 17.96
CA ASP A 522 4.86 -4.38 18.90
C ASP A 522 4.29 -3.50 20.03
N TYR A 523 3.03 -3.71 20.40
CA TYR A 523 2.38 -2.88 21.43
C TYR A 523 2.85 -3.22 22.85
N GLY A 524 3.64 -4.28 23.04
CA GLY A 524 3.95 -4.80 24.37
C GLY A 524 2.69 -5.20 25.13
N ARG A 525 1.69 -5.70 24.40
CA ARG A 525 0.37 -6.12 24.89
C ARG A 525 0.00 -7.47 24.27
N HIS A 526 -0.81 -8.24 24.99
CA HIS A 526 -1.38 -9.49 24.55
C HIS A 526 -2.91 -9.38 24.52
N GLY A 527 -3.54 -9.92 23.49
CA GLY A 527 -4.99 -10.12 23.44
C GLY A 527 -5.33 -11.48 24.00
N VAL A 528 -6.08 -11.53 25.10
CA VAL A 528 -6.66 -12.74 25.67
C VAL A 528 -8.06 -12.92 25.09
N VAL A 529 -8.36 -14.10 24.57
CA VAL A 529 -9.67 -14.46 24.02
C VAL A 529 -10.23 -15.66 24.74
N ALA A 530 -11.55 -15.73 24.85
CA ALA A 530 -12.29 -16.84 25.44
C ALA A 530 -13.75 -16.79 25.00
N THR A 531 -14.44 -17.93 25.01
CA THR A 531 -15.89 -17.97 24.84
C THR A 531 -16.52 -18.02 26.23
N LEU A 532 -17.34 -17.03 26.56
CA LEU A 532 -18.00 -16.87 27.85
C LEU A 532 -19.45 -17.31 27.74
N GLU A 533 -19.94 -17.95 28.80
CA GLU A 533 -21.36 -18.20 29.01
C GLU A 533 -21.91 -17.11 29.94
N LEU A 534 -23.01 -16.48 29.54
CA LEU A 534 -23.66 -15.38 30.25
C LEU A 534 -24.89 -15.85 31.01
N GLU A 535 -25.19 -15.15 32.11
CA GLU A 535 -26.41 -15.32 32.88
C GLU A 535 -27.64 -14.83 32.10
N GLY A 536 -28.57 -15.72 31.77
CA GLY A 536 -29.78 -15.36 31.02
C GLY A 536 -29.54 -15.10 29.54
N ASN A 537 -30.48 -14.43 28.87
CA ASN A 537 -30.51 -14.34 27.40
C ASN A 537 -29.90 -13.06 26.80
N GLY A 538 -29.14 -12.27 27.58
CA GLY A 538 -28.68 -10.93 27.17
C GLY A 538 -29.63 -9.79 27.61
N TRP A 539 -29.09 -8.58 27.73
CA TRP A 539 -29.92 -7.37 27.83
C TRP A 539 -30.69 -7.18 26.51
N ALA A 540 -31.98 -6.83 26.60
CA ALA A 540 -32.92 -6.68 25.48
C ALA A 540 -33.32 -7.98 24.72
N GLY A 541 -33.06 -9.15 25.30
CA GLY A 541 -33.58 -10.44 24.82
C GLY A 541 -32.84 -10.98 23.59
N ASP A 542 -33.50 -11.87 22.84
CA ASP A 542 -32.91 -12.47 21.63
C ASP A 542 -32.95 -11.54 20.41
N ASP A 543 -33.84 -10.55 20.41
CA ASP A 543 -34.07 -9.65 19.28
C ASP A 543 -33.03 -8.52 19.18
N MET A 544 -32.47 -8.07 20.32
CA MET A 544 -31.53 -6.94 20.38
C MET A 544 -30.30 -7.32 21.20
N LYS A 545 -29.17 -7.61 20.53
CA LYS A 545 -27.89 -7.81 21.20
C LYS A 545 -27.02 -6.54 21.21
N ILE A 546 -26.30 -6.34 22.30
CA ILE A 546 -25.40 -5.22 22.55
C ILE A 546 -23.97 -5.75 22.65
N ALA A 547 -23.03 -5.07 22.00
CA ALA A 547 -21.60 -5.29 22.16
C ALA A 547 -21.03 -4.29 23.17
N TYR A 548 -20.15 -4.74 24.07
CA TYR A 548 -19.59 -3.92 25.14
C TYR A 548 -18.07 -3.80 24.99
N GLN A 549 -17.55 -2.59 25.18
CA GLN A 549 -16.10 -2.35 25.21
C GLN A 549 -15.72 -1.32 26.27
N ARG A 550 -14.85 -1.73 27.20
CA ARG A 550 -14.31 -0.86 28.25
C ARG A 550 -12.82 -0.62 28.02
N PHE A 551 -12.38 0.62 28.01
CA PHE A 551 -10.97 0.99 27.95
C PHE A 551 -10.35 1.02 29.34
N LEU A 552 -9.56 -0.01 29.69
CA LEU A 552 -8.79 -0.05 30.93
C LEU A 552 -7.36 0.48 30.70
N PRO A 553 -6.65 0.93 31.76
CA PRO A 553 -5.26 1.41 31.63
C PRO A 553 -4.31 0.37 31.01
N THR A 554 -4.51 -0.92 31.32
CA THR A 554 -3.72 -2.03 30.77
C THR A 554 -4.05 -2.37 29.32
N GLY A 555 -5.19 -1.88 28.81
CA GLY A 555 -5.72 -2.15 27.47
C GLY A 555 -7.23 -2.41 27.50
N PRO A 556 -7.92 -2.34 26.34
CA PRO A 556 -9.37 -2.54 26.26
C PRO A 556 -9.79 -3.98 26.59
N ILE A 557 -10.96 -4.11 27.19
CA ILE A 557 -11.69 -5.37 27.32
C ILE A 557 -13.02 -5.25 26.57
N ALA A 558 -13.32 -6.22 25.70
CA ALA A 558 -14.53 -6.26 24.91
C ALA A 558 -15.27 -7.60 25.10
N MET A 559 -16.59 -7.52 25.17
CA MET A 559 -17.50 -8.67 25.21
C MET A 559 -18.48 -8.53 24.06
N LEU A 560 -18.37 -9.43 23.08
CA LEU A 560 -19.13 -9.37 21.83
C LEU A 560 -20.12 -10.54 21.77
N PRO A 561 -21.40 -10.28 21.45
CA PRO A 561 -22.45 -11.30 21.55
C PRO A 561 -22.28 -12.41 20.51
N LEU A 562 -22.51 -13.65 20.93
CA LEU A 562 -22.64 -14.83 20.07
C LEU A 562 -24.08 -15.38 20.19
N PRO A 563 -24.51 -16.31 19.33
CA PRO A 563 -25.83 -16.92 19.42
C PRO A 563 -26.10 -17.56 20.79
N GLY A 564 -27.34 -17.46 21.27
CA GLY A 564 -27.74 -17.93 22.59
C GLY A 564 -27.32 -16.99 23.72
N ASN A 565 -26.85 -17.57 24.83
CA ASN A 565 -26.31 -16.87 25.99
C ASN A 565 -24.78 -16.79 25.98
N TYR A 566 -24.15 -16.87 24.80
CA TYR A 566 -22.70 -16.86 24.69
C TYR A 566 -22.16 -15.50 24.26
N SER A 567 -20.90 -15.23 24.59
CA SER A 567 -20.15 -14.09 24.06
C SER A 567 -18.68 -14.44 23.85
N THR A 568 -18.03 -13.76 22.91
CA THR A 568 -16.57 -13.83 22.78
C THR A 568 -15.93 -12.68 23.53
N LEU A 569 -14.95 -13.01 24.38
CA LEU A 569 -14.10 -12.07 25.07
C LEU A 569 -12.91 -11.70 24.19
N VAL A 570 -12.55 -10.41 24.18
CA VAL A 570 -11.25 -9.93 23.70
C VAL A 570 -10.70 -8.94 24.72
N TRP A 571 -9.70 -9.36 25.50
CA TRP A 571 -9.08 -8.55 26.53
C TRP A 571 -7.61 -8.27 26.20
N SER A 572 -7.32 -7.04 25.77
CA SER A 572 -5.97 -6.55 25.58
C SER A 572 -5.38 -6.14 26.93
N THR A 573 -4.26 -6.75 27.31
CA THR A 573 -3.61 -6.49 28.61
C THR A 573 -2.10 -6.70 28.52
N THR A 574 -1.40 -6.52 29.64
CA THR A 574 0.06 -6.75 29.71
C THR A 574 0.38 -8.24 29.57
N PRO A 575 1.59 -8.61 29.09
CA PRO A 575 1.99 -10.01 29.00
C PRO A 575 1.90 -10.77 30.34
N SER A 576 2.19 -10.10 31.46
CA SER A 576 2.06 -10.68 32.81
C SER A 576 0.60 -11.00 33.17
N ASN A 577 -0.31 -10.06 32.91
CA ASN A 577 -1.74 -10.25 33.22
C ASN A 577 -2.36 -11.30 32.29
N ALA A 578 -1.93 -11.35 31.03
CA ALA A 578 -2.36 -12.39 30.09
C ALA A 578 -1.88 -13.78 30.53
N ALA A 579 -0.66 -13.89 31.06
CA ALA A 579 -0.15 -15.14 31.62
C ALA A 579 -0.94 -15.58 32.85
N LEU A 580 -1.25 -14.64 33.76
CA LEU A 580 -2.11 -14.89 34.92
C LEU A 580 -3.49 -15.40 34.48
N LEU A 581 -4.18 -14.67 33.60
CA LEU A 581 -5.51 -15.03 33.11
C LEU A 581 -5.56 -16.44 32.53
N LYS A 582 -4.52 -16.85 31.81
CA LYS A 582 -4.41 -18.21 31.26
C LYS A 582 -4.17 -19.29 32.31
N SER A 583 -3.56 -18.96 33.45
CA SER A 583 -3.28 -19.93 34.51
C SER A 583 -4.42 -20.09 35.51
N LEU A 584 -5.39 -19.17 35.52
CA LEU A 584 -6.48 -19.21 36.49
C LEU A 584 -7.47 -20.35 36.20
N PRO A 585 -8.02 -21.00 37.25
CA PRO A 585 -9.18 -21.87 37.12
C PRO A 585 -10.37 -21.11 36.52
N ALA A 586 -11.28 -21.83 35.85
CA ALA A 586 -12.44 -21.25 35.16
C ALA A 586 -13.26 -20.28 36.03
N LYS A 587 -13.50 -20.61 37.30
CA LYS A 587 -14.23 -19.74 38.24
C LYS A 587 -13.53 -18.42 38.52
N ASP A 588 -12.22 -18.48 38.80
CA ASP A 588 -11.42 -17.30 39.09
C ASP A 588 -11.21 -16.43 37.84
N PHE A 589 -11.02 -17.06 36.67
CA PHE A 589 -11.00 -16.35 35.40
C PHE A 589 -12.29 -15.58 35.15
N THR A 590 -13.44 -16.25 35.30
CA THR A 590 -14.77 -15.65 35.14
C THR A 590 -15.01 -14.53 36.15
N ALA A 591 -14.56 -14.68 37.39
CA ALA A 591 -14.59 -13.62 38.39
C ALA A 591 -13.76 -12.41 37.93
N LEU A 592 -12.54 -12.61 37.45
CA LEU A 592 -11.68 -11.52 37.01
C LEU A 592 -12.21 -10.80 35.75
N VAL A 593 -12.86 -11.53 34.83
CA VAL A 593 -13.60 -10.93 33.70
C VAL A 593 -14.76 -10.07 34.20
N ASN A 594 -15.58 -10.58 35.13
CA ASN A 594 -16.68 -9.80 35.70
C ASN A 594 -16.19 -8.56 36.46
N ALA A 595 -15.08 -8.69 37.19
CA ALA A 595 -14.40 -7.61 37.88
C ALA A 595 -13.96 -6.52 36.89
N ALA A 596 -13.38 -6.93 35.75
CA ALA A 596 -12.89 -6.01 34.73
C ALA A 596 -13.99 -5.13 34.10
N PHE A 597 -15.25 -5.54 34.15
CA PHE A 597 -16.38 -4.71 33.70
C PHE A 597 -17.05 -3.90 34.81
N ARG A 598 -16.87 -4.26 36.09
CA ARG A 598 -17.67 -3.71 37.21
C ARG A 598 -16.86 -2.90 38.23
N LEU A 599 -15.60 -3.25 38.45
CA LEU A 599 -14.75 -2.61 39.46
C LEU A 599 -13.99 -1.41 38.89
N ASN A 600 -13.56 -0.52 39.76
CA ASN A 600 -12.63 0.56 39.39
C ASN A 600 -11.23 -0.01 39.07
N SER A 601 -10.36 0.82 38.50
CA SER A 601 -9.01 0.41 38.08
C SER A 601 -8.12 -0.02 39.24
N VAL A 602 -8.26 0.57 40.44
CA VAL A 602 -7.45 0.27 41.62
C VAL A 602 -7.76 -1.12 42.15
N ASP A 603 -9.05 -1.44 42.28
CA ASP A 603 -9.53 -2.72 42.76
C ASP A 603 -9.19 -3.84 41.77
N LEU A 604 -9.35 -3.58 40.47
CA LEU A 604 -8.94 -4.52 39.43
C LEU A 604 -7.43 -4.78 39.43
N GLN A 605 -6.63 -3.73 39.65
CA GLN A 605 -5.17 -3.86 39.74
C GLN A 605 -4.76 -4.71 40.93
N PHE A 606 -5.42 -4.56 42.09
CA PHE A 606 -5.20 -5.43 43.24
C PHE A 606 -5.54 -6.88 42.91
N MET A 607 -6.69 -7.14 42.28
CA MET A 607 -7.07 -8.51 41.91
C MET A 607 -6.06 -9.15 40.96
N HIS A 608 -5.44 -8.40 40.06
CA HIS A 608 -4.34 -8.91 39.21
C HIS A 608 -3.06 -9.29 39.97
N THR A 609 -2.93 -8.96 41.26
CA THR A 609 -1.82 -9.43 42.11
C THR A 609 -2.10 -10.76 42.81
N MET A 610 -3.36 -11.22 42.77
CA MET A 610 -3.78 -12.48 43.39
C MET A 610 -3.54 -13.66 42.45
N ASN A 611 -3.23 -14.82 43.03
CA ASN A 611 -3.06 -16.06 42.26
C ASN A 611 -4.29 -17.00 42.32
N SER A 612 -5.20 -16.79 43.28
CA SER A 612 -6.39 -17.61 43.50
C SER A 612 -7.41 -16.89 44.40
N GLY A 613 -8.65 -17.35 44.42
CA GLY A 613 -9.70 -16.82 45.31
C GLY A 613 -10.32 -15.52 44.81
N HIS A 614 -10.34 -15.34 43.49
CA HIS A 614 -10.88 -14.14 42.85
C HIS A 614 -12.40 -14.07 42.97
N GLU A 615 -13.07 -15.23 43.04
CA GLU A 615 -14.53 -15.31 43.23
C GLU A 615 -14.98 -14.69 44.56
N ASP A 616 -14.36 -15.11 45.67
CA ASP A 616 -14.68 -14.60 47.01
C ASP A 616 -14.34 -13.10 47.14
N GLU A 617 -13.19 -12.69 46.61
CA GLU A 617 -12.76 -11.28 46.61
C GLU A 617 -13.73 -10.41 45.80
N LEU A 618 -14.14 -10.85 44.61
CA LEU A 618 -15.13 -10.13 43.81
C LEU A 618 -16.46 -10.01 44.57
N ALA A 619 -16.92 -11.11 45.18
CA ALA A 619 -18.18 -11.11 45.92
C ALA A 619 -18.17 -10.10 47.08
N TRP A 620 -17.05 -9.98 47.80
CA TRP A 620 -16.88 -8.97 48.84
C TRP A 620 -16.85 -7.55 48.27
N ARG A 621 -16.12 -7.32 47.18
CA ARG A 621 -16.00 -5.99 46.55
C ARG A 621 -17.32 -5.48 45.98
N LEU A 622 -18.11 -6.34 45.35
CA LEU A 622 -19.41 -5.96 44.78
C LEU A 622 -20.43 -5.51 45.83
N GLN A 623 -20.24 -5.84 47.11
CA GLN A 623 -21.06 -5.29 48.20
C GLN A 623 -20.75 -3.82 48.50
N HIS A 624 -19.57 -3.35 48.10
CA HIS A 624 -19.05 -2.02 48.42
C HIS A 624 -18.86 -1.15 47.16
N THR A 625 -18.90 -1.73 45.97
CA THR A 625 -18.79 -1.03 44.69
C THR A 625 -20.17 -0.83 44.05
N HIS A 626 -20.53 0.42 43.81
CA HIS A 626 -21.74 0.76 43.06
C HIS A 626 -21.42 0.78 41.56
N PHE A 627 -22.24 0.11 40.76
CA PHE A 627 -22.17 0.16 39.30
C PHE A 627 -23.59 0.09 38.72
N ASP A 628 -23.78 0.66 37.53
CA ASP A 628 -25.03 0.53 36.79
C ASP A 628 -25.08 -0.81 36.06
N ALA A 629 -25.97 -1.69 36.51
CA ALA A 629 -26.10 -3.04 35.96
C ALA A 629 -26.58 -3.05 34.49
N GLN A 630 -27.33 -2.05 34.05
CA GLN A 630 -27.87 -1.99 32.68
C GLN A 630 -26.83 -1.54 31.65
N ALA A 631 -25.75 -0.91 32.11
CA ALA A 631 -24.74 -0.34 31.26
C ALA A 631 -23.39 -1.07 31.32
N VAL A 632 -23.43 -2.30 31.81
CA VAL A 632 -22.34 -3.28 31.73
C VAL A 632 -22.91 -4.58 31.18
N PRO A 633 -22.07 -5.44 30.58
CA PRO A 633 -22.54 -6.73 30.12
C PRO A 633 -23.12 -7.57 31.27
N GLN A 634 -24.02 -8.49 30.94
CA GLN A 634 -24.49 -9.50 31.87
C GLN A 634 -23.33 -10.28 32.48
N LYS A 635 -23.58 -10.85 33.66
CA LYS A 635 -22.55 -11.57 34.39
C LYS A 635 -22.14 -12.80 33.58
N ALA A 636 -20.84 -12.97 33.35
CA ALA A 636 -20.32 -14.24 32.88
C ALA A 636 -20.43 -15.26 34.01
N VAL A 637 -21.07 -16.41 33.74
CA VAL A 637 -21.26 -17.51 34.70
C VAL A 637 -20.31 -18.67 34.42
N GLY A 638 -19.76 -18.73 33.21
CA GLY A 638 -18.85 -19.78 32.78
C GLY A 638 -17.92 -19.33 31.66
N VAL A 639 -16.93 -20.16 31.39
CA VAL A 639 -16.04 -20.05 30.23
C VAL A 639 -15.95 -21.44 29.59
N GLN A 640 -16.09 -21.50 28.27
CA GLN A 640 -16.00 -22.75 27.53
C GLN A 640 -14.59 -23.33 27.67
N GLU A 641 -14.49 -24.62 27.98
CA GLU A 641 -13.21 -25.30 28.21
C GLU A 641 -12.31 -25.23 26.96
N GLY A 642 -11.00 -25.02 27.18
CA GLY A 642 -10.01 -24.93 26.11
C GLY A 642 -10.04 -23.62 25.29
N THR A 643 -10.94 -22.68 25.61
CA THR A 643 -11.07 -21.44 24.82
C THR A 643 -10.15 -20.30 25.25
N VAL A 644 -9.66 -20.32 26.49
CA VAL A 644 -8.78 -19.25 27.01
C VAL A 644 -7.41 -19.30 26.32
N ALA A 645 -7.16 -18.35 25.43
CA ALA A 645 -5.93 -18.25 24.66
C ALA A 645 -5.40 -16.81 24.64
N SER A 646 -4.11 -16.62 24.38
CA SER A 646 -3.51 -15.29 24.26
C SER A 646 -2.60 -15.18 23.05
N PHE A 647 -2.57 -14.03 22.39
CA PHE A 647 -1.64 -13.74 21.28
C PHE A 647 -1.03 -12.33 21.40
N PRO A 648 0.21 -12.13 20.93
CA PRO A 648 0.86 -10.82 20.97
C PRO A 648 0.18 -9.85 20.00
N LEU A 649 -0.02 -8.60 20.44
CA LEU A 649 -0.64 -7.54 19.64
C LEU A 649 0.45 -6.75 18.92
N LYS A 650 0.35 -6.71 17.59
CA LYS A 650 1.32 -6.07 16.71
C LYS A 650 0.60 -5.22 15.68
N MET A 651 1.24 -4.13 15.29
CA MET A 651 0.86 -3.36 14.12
C MET A 651 1.94 -3.55 13.06
N ARG A 652 1.54 -3.91 11.85
CA ARG A 652 2.41 -4.02 10.68
C ARG A 652 1.67 -3.46 9.47
N HIS A 653 2.38 -2.76 8.59
CA HIS A 653 1.83 -2.21 7.37
C HIS A 653 2.90 -2.30 6.27
N ALA A 654 2.57 -2.97 5.17
CA ALA A 654 3.41 -3.01 3.98
C ALA A 654 3.55 -1.60 3.36
N ASP A 655 4.72 -1.28 2.80
CA ASP A 655 4.99 0.03 2.16
C ASP A 655 4.19 0.23 0.85
N THR A 656 3.73 -0.86 0.24
CA THR A 656 2.85 -0.90 -0.94
C THR A 656 2.08 -2.23 -0.91
N TYR A 657 0.90 -2.29 -1.54
CA TYR A 657 0.13 -3.53 -1.64
C TYR A 657 0.34 -4.26 -2.97
N ILE A 658 1.09 -3.66 -3.89
CA ILE A 658 1.31 -4.19 -5.23
C ILE A 658 2.80 -4.13 -5.60
N GLY A 659 3.19 -5.04 -6.49
CA GLY A 659 4.46 -5.05 -7.22
C GLY A 659 4.19 -5.53 -8.66
N GLU A 660 5.24 -5.66 -9.47
CA GLU A 660 5.07 -6.24 -10.81
C GLU A 660 4.64 -7.70 -10.65
N ARG A 661 3.49 -8.07 -11.23
CA ARG A 661 2.83 -9.37 -11.11
C ARG A 661 2.54 -9.82 -9.68
N ILE A 662 2.47 -8.88 -8.74
CA ILE A 662 2.25 -9.17 -7.31
C ILE A 662 1.13 -8.29 -6.75
N ALA A 663 0.21 -8.91 -5.99
CA ALA A 663 -0.72 -8.21 -5.12
C ALA A 663 -0.75 -8.82 -3.71
N LEU A 664 -0.88 -7.99 -2.67
CA LEU A 664 -1.00 -8.41 -1.27
C LEU A 664 -2.37 -8.02 -0.74
N VAL A 665 -3.05 -8.92 -0.05
CA VAL A 665 -4.37 -8.67 0.56
C VAL A 665 -4.43 -9.11 2.02
N GLY A 666 -5.26 -8.44 2.82
CA GLY A 666 -5.47 -8.80 4.23
C GLY A 666 -4.18 -8.77 5.06
N ASP A 667 -4.00 -9.77 5.94
CA ASP A 667 -2.89 -9.83 6.90
C ASP A 667 -1.50 -9.85 6.25
N ALA A 668 -1.40 -10.21 4.96
CA ALA A 668 -0.16 -10.11 4.19
C ALA A 668 0.23 -8.65 3.90
N ALA A 669 -0.76 -7.77 3.74
CA ALA A 669 -0.58 -6.34 3.45
C ALA A 669 -0.56 -5.48 4.74
N HIS A 670 -1.40 -5.79 5.72
CA HIS A 670 -1.50 -5.03 6.97
C HIS A 670 -1.96 -5.92 8.12
N THR A 671 -1.38 -5.75 9.31
CA THR A 671 -1.80 -6.43 10.53
C THR A 671 -2.15 -5.36 11.56
N VAL A 672 -3.36 -5.41 12.11
CA VAL A 672 -3.91 -4.36 12.99
C VAL A 672 -4.19 -4.90 14.39
N HIS A 673 -4.07 -4.03 15.39
CA HIS A 673 -4.54 -4.34 16.75
C HIS A 673 -6.05 -4.64 16.73
N PRO A 674 -6.53 -5.70 17.41
CA PRO A 674 -7.94 -6.15 17.38
C PRO A 674 -8.93 -5.21 18.11
N LEU A 675 -8.56 -3.94 18.33
CA LEU A 675 -9.28 -2.94 19.13
C LEU A 675 -10.71 -2.65 18.67
N ALA A 676 -11.08 -3.08 17.46
CA ALA A 676 -12.40 -2.92 16.88
C ALA A 676 -12.84 -4.12 16.01
N GLY A 677 -12.12 -5.26 16.05
CA GLY A 677 -12.42 -6.42 15.19
C GLY A 677 -12.33 -6.16 13.68
N GLN A 678 -11.69 -5.06 13.26
CA GLN A 678 -11.76 -4.55 11.88
C GLN A 678 -10.80 -5.22 10.88
N GLY A 679 -9.78 -5.96 11.33
CA GLY A 679 -8.75 -6.51 10.44
C GLY A 679 -9.34 -7.37 9.31
N LEU A 680 -10.34 -8.21 9.64
CA LEU A 680 -11.03 -9.01 8.64
C LEU A 680 -11.81 -8.15 7.63
N ASN A 681 -12.52 -7.11 8.09
CA ASN A 681 -13.27 -6.20 7.22
C ASN A 681 -12.34 -5.43 6.27
N GLN A 682 -11.17 -5.02 6.75
CA GLN A 682 -10.15 -4.40 5.90
C GLN A 682 -9.69 -5.36 4.81
N GLY A 683 -9.40 -6.62 5.17
CA GLY A 683 -9.06 -7.66 4.21
C GLY A 683 -10.17 -7.95 3.19
N GLN A 684 -11.45 -7.99 3.60
CA GLN A 684 -12.57 -8.14 2.66
C GLN A 684 -12.69 -6.94 1.72
N GLY A 685 -12.51 -5.72 2.22
CA GLY A 685 -12.49 -4.53 1.36
C GLY A 685 -11.31 -4.51 0.38
N ASP A 686 -10.16 -5.08 0.76
CA ASP A 686 -9.03 -5.24 -0.15
C ASP A 686 -9.37 -6.22 -1.27
N VAL A 687 -9.96 -7.36 -0.91
CA VAL A 687 -10.41 -8.38 -1.86
C VAL A 687 -11.45 -7.83 -2.83
N GLU A 688 -12.44 -7.08 -2.34
CA GLU A 688 -13.46 -6.47 -3.17
C GLU A 688 -12.86 -5.47 -4.17
N SER A 689 -11.95 -4.60 -3.73
CA SER A 689 -11.27 -3.62 -4.59
C SER A 689 -10.34 -4.29 -5.61
N LEU A 690 -9.60 -5.32 -5.20
CA LEU A 690 -8.74 -6.09 -6.12
C LEU A 690 -9.58 -6.84 -7.16
N ALA A 691 -10.68 -7.49 -6.77
CA ALA A 691 -11.58 -8.16 -7.69
C ALA A 691 -12.17 -7.20 -8.74
N LYS A 692 -12.57 -5.98 -8.32
CA LYS A 692 -13.03 -4.92 -9.25
C LYS A 692 -11.92 -4.45 -10.19
N THR A 693 -10.70 -4.32 -9.68
CA THR A 693 -9.54 -3.93 -10.47
C THR A 693 -9.23 -4.98 -11.55
N LEU A 694 -9.31 -6.26 -11.20
CA LEU A 694 -9.10 -7.36 -12.14
C LEU A 694 -10.23 -7.50 -13.16
N ASP A 695 -11.48 -7.29 -12.75
CA ASP A 695 -12.63 -7.17 -13.65
C ASP A 695 -12.44 -6.07 -14.70
N TYR A 696 -12.00 -4.89 -14.26
CA TYR A 696 -11.67 -3.79 -15.15
C TYR A 696 -10.53 -4.15 -16.11
N ALA A 697 -9.43 -4.71 -15.61
CA ALA A 697 -8.29 -5.08 -16.43
C ALA A 697 -8.67 -6.11 -17.51
N VAL A 698 -9.41 -7.16 -17.16
CA VAL A 698 -9.84 -8.20 -18.10
C VAL A 698 -10.84 -7.65 -19.13
N SER A 699 -11.82 -6.85 -18.71
CA SER A 699 -12.81 -6.26 -19.64
C SER A 699 -12.19 -5.31 -20.67
N HIS A 700 -11.01 -4.74 -20.38
CA HIS A 700 -10.28 -3.83 -21.26
C HIS A 700 -9.09 -4.49 -21.96
N GLY A 701 -8.91 -5.81 -21.83
CA GLY A 701 -7.80 -6.55 -22.45
C GLY A 701 -6.42 -6.19 -21.91
N GLN A 702 -6.35 -5.65 -20.68
CA GLN A 702 -5.08 -5.33 -20.02
C GLN A 702 -4.43 -6.60 -19.43
N ASP A 703 -3.10 -6.59 -19.30
CA ASP A 703 -2.43 -7.65 -18.54
C ASP A 703 -2.60 -7.41 -17.02
N ILE A 704 -3.33 -8.34 -16.39
CA ILE A 704 -3.68 -8.33 -14.96
C ILE A 704 -2.47 -8.35 -14.02
N GLY A 705 -1.31 -8.77 -14.52
CA GLY A 705 -0.07 -8.79 -13.77
C GLY A 705 0.63 -7.43 -13.70
N THR A 706 0.33 -6.49 -14.60
CA THR A 706 1.11 -5.26 -14.67
C THR A 706 0.83 -4.34 -13.48
N ARG A 707 1.86 -3.67 -12.99
CA ARG A 707 1.69 -2.70 -11.90
C ARG A 707 0.68 -1.60 -12.25
N MET A 708 0.64 -1.16 -13.50
CA MET A 708 -0.29 -0.13 -13.97
C MET A 708 -1.75 -0.57 -13.83
N SER A 709 -2.07 -1.82 -14.16
CA SER A 709 -3.41 -2.37 -13.97
C SER A 709 -3.80 -2.48 -12.50
N LEU A 710 -2.83 -2.75 -11.61
CA LEU A 710 -3.07 -2.91 -10.17
C LEU A 710 -3.10 -1.59 -9.36
N GLU A 711 -2.70 -0.46 -9.96
CA GLU A 711 -2.55 0.83 -9.25
C GLU A 711 -3.86 1.34 -8.65
N SER A 712 -5.00 1.06 -9.28
CA SER A 712 -6.33 1.42 -8.77
C SER A 712 -6.61 0.76 -7.40
N TYR A 713 -6.30 -0.53 -7.27
CA TYR A 713 -6.41 -1.25 -6.01
C TYR A 713 -5.50 -0.63 -4.92
N ASN A 714 -4.23 -0.39 -5.25
CA ASN A 714 -3.29 0.17 -4.30
C ASN A 714 -3.69 1.58 -3.84
N SER A 715 -4.08 2.46 -4.77
CA SER A 715 -4.48 3.84 -4.47
C SER A 715 -5.74 3.91 -3.61
N GLU A 716 -6.74 3.05 -3.86
CA GLU A 716 -7.96 2.97 -3.06
C GLU A 716 -7.70 2.42 -1.65
N ARG A 717 -6.98 1.30 -1.55
CA ARG A 717 -6.89 0.52 -0.31
C ARG A 717 -5.75 0.93 0.60
N TYR A 718 -4.62 1.34 0.05
CA TYR A 718 -3.45 1.71 0.85
C TYR A 718 -3.77 2.87 1.79
N ILE A 719 -4.34 3.96 1.26
CA ILE A 719 -4.67 5.16 2.05
C ILE A 719 -5.77 4.85 3.06
N ALA A 720 -6.84 4.16 2.64
CA ALA A 720 -7.96 3.81 3.52
C ALA A 720 -7.49 2.99 4.73
N ASN A 721 -6.67 1.96 4.49
CA ASN A 721 -6.11 1.13 5.56
C ASN A 721 -5.08 1.90 6.41
N HIS A 722 -4.26 2.76 5.81
CA HIS A 722 -3.28 3.59 6.54
C HIS A 722 -3.96 4.56 7.51
N VAL A 723 -5.05 5.21 7.08
CA VAL A 723 -5.84 6.11 7.94
C VAL A 723 -6.42 5.35 9.12
N LEU A 724 -7.04 4.20 8.88
CA LEU A 724 -7.63 3.38 9.93
C LEU A 724 -6.58 2.89 10.94
N LEU A 725 -5.45 2.39 10.45
CA LEU A 725 -4.29 2.01 11.25
C LEU A 725 -3.82 3.17 12.15
N GLY A 726 -3.69 4.38 11.59
CA GLY A 726 -3.29 5.57 12.33
C GLY A 726 -4.29 6.00 13.40
N VAL A 727 -5.60 5.84 13.14
CA VAL A 727 -6.66 6.11 14.12
C VAL A 727 -6.59 5.11 15.27
N VAL A 728 -6.50 3.82 14.98
CA VAL A 728 -6.40 2.75 16.00
C VAL A 728 -5.17 2.94 16.87
N ASP A 729 -4.01 3.28 16.27
CA ASP A 729 -2.78 3.52 17.03
C ASP A 729 -2.88 4.73 17.96
N LYS A 730 -3.46 5.84 17.49
CA LYS A 730 -3.68 7.03 18.31
C LYS A 730 -4.63 6.76 19.46
N LEU A 731 -5.72 6.01 19.24
CA LEU A 731 -6.63 5.61 20.31
C LEU A 731 -5.91 4.73 21.34
N HIS A 732 -5.16 3.71 20.91
CA HIS A 732 -4.38 2.88 21.82
C HIS A 732 -3.40 3.70 22.67
N LYS A 733 -2.64 4.61 22.05
CA LYS A 733 -1.69 5.48 22.75
C LYS A 733 -2.38 6.44 23.72
N LEU A 734 -3.51 7.04 23.33
CA LEU A 734 -4.28 7.94 24.19
C LEU A 734 -4.80 7.23 25.45
N TYR A 735 -5.29 5.99 25.30
CA TYR A 735 -5.86 5.23 26.42
C TYR A 735 -4.86 4.40 27.22
N SER A 736 -3.58 4.34 26.82
CA SER A 736 -2.52 3.61 27.56
C SER A 736 -1.68 4.48 28.51
N VAL A 737 -1.95 5.79 28.62
CA VAL A 737 -1.22 6.68 29.54
C VAL A 737 -1.76 6.52 30.98
N GLU A 738 -0.89 6.12 31.91
CA GLU A 738 -1.22 5.75 33.31
C GLU A 738 -1.00 6.86 34.36
N SER A 739 -0.31 7.99 34.08
CA SER A 739 -0.02 9.02 35.11
C SER A 739 0.15 10.46 34.59
N GLY A 740 -0.47 11.45 35.27
CA GLY A 740 -0.18 12.90 35.15
C GLY A 740 -1.39 13.79 34.79
N PRO A 741 -1.24 15.14 34.73
CA PRO A 741 -2.31 16.13 34.44
C PRO A 741 -2.93 16.03 33.03
N LEU A 742 -2.71 14.91 32.34
CA LEU A 742 -3.24 14.52 31.03
C LEU A 742 -4.48 13.61 31.14
N VAL A 743 -4.89 13.19 32.34
CA VAL A 743 -6.20 12.53 32.56
C VAL A 743 -7.38 13.35 32.00
N PRO A 744 -7.41 14.71 32.15
CA PRO A 744 -8.45 15.53 31.52
C PRO A 744 -8.48 15.40 30.00
N LEU A 745 -7.35 15.17 29.32
CA LEU A 745 -7.27 14.99 27.87
C LEU A 745 -7.92 13.67 27.39
N ARG A 746 -7.94 12.62 28.22
CA ARG A 746 -8.65 11.37 27.92
C ARG A 746 -10.16 11.58 27.97
N SER A 747 -10.64 12.22 29.05
CA SER A 747 -12.05 12.55 29.25
C SER A 747 -12.55 13.59 28.25
N TRP A 748 -11.71 14.57 27.89
CA TRP A 748 -11.95 15.48 26.77
C TRP A 748 -11.97 14.76 25.43
N GLY A 749 -11.12 13.76 25.19
CA GLY A 749 -11.13 12.98 23.94
C GLY A 749 -12.47 12.31 23.66
N LEU A 750 -13.02 11.58 24.65
CA LEU A 750 -14.34 10.94 24.53
C LEU A 750 -15.48 11.95 24.48
N SER A 751 -15.44 12.98 25.34
CA SER A 751 -16.47 14.02 25.40
C SER A 751 -16.47 14.92 24.16
N ALA A 752 -15.30 15.22 23.59
CA ALA A 752 -15.16 16.00 22.36
C ALA A 752 -15.54 15.19 21.11
N VAL A 753 -15.29 13.88 21.08
CA VAL A 753 -15.84 12.99 20.04
C VAL A 753 -17.37 12.95 20.11
N ASN A 754 -17.95 12.95 21.31
CA ASN A 754 -19.40 12.99 21.49
C ASN A 754 -20.01 14.37 21.18
N ALA A 755 -19.28 15.45 21.44
CA ALA A 755 -19.70 16.83 21.15
C ALA A 755 -19.48 17.26 19.68
N MET A 756 -18.58 16.61 18.95
CA MET A 756 -18.34 16.86 17.53
C MET A 756 -19.11 15.86 16.66
N GLY A 757 -20.36 16.20 16.30
CA GLY A 757 -21.22 15.42 15.40
C GLY A 757 -20.53 14.90 14.11
N PRO A 758 -19.67 15.68 13.41
CA PRO A 758 -18.95 15.19 12.23
C PRO A 758 -17.95 14.06 12.53
N LEU A 759 -17.30 14.08 13.70
CA LEU A 759 -16.30 13.10 14.10
C LEU A 759 -16.97 11.79 14.55
N LYS A 760 -18.08 11.87 15.29
CA LYS A 760 -18.95 10.72 15.60
C LYS A 760 -19.48 10.07 14.31
N GLY A 761 -19.97 10.88 13.37
CA GLY A 761 -20.42 10.42 12.05
C GLY A 761 -19.32 9.76 11.21
N PHE A 762 -18.07 10.23 11.32
CA PHE A 762 -16.90 9.61 10.69
C PHE A 762 -16.63 8.20 11.26
N PHE A 763 -16.57 8.07 12.58
CA PHE A 763 -16.37 6.76 13.23
C PHE A 763 -17.52 5.79 12.92
N MET A 764 -18.77 6.29 12.88
CA MET A 764 -19.95 5.50 12.52
C MET A 764 -19.92 5.01 11.08
N ARG A 765 -19.53 5.86 10.11
CA ARG A 765 -19.39 5.44 8.70
C ARG A 765 -18.27 4.42 8.53
N GLN A 766 -17.15 4.63 9.20
CA GLN A 766 -16.01 3.71 9.19
C GLN A 766 -16.37 2.35 9.84
N ALA A 767 -17.12 2.36 10.95
CA ALA A 767 -17.58 1.15 11.64
C ALA A 767 -18.67 0.39 10.85
N ALA A 768 -19.50 1.09 10.09
CA ALA A 768 -20.49 0.49 9.18
C ALA A 768 -19.87 -0.03 7.86
N GLY A 769 -18.57 0.18 7.63
CA GLY A 769 -17.88 -0.21 6.40
C GLY A 769 -18.12 0.72 5.20
N ASN A 770 -18.76 1.87 5.42
CA ASN A 770 -18.93 2.91 4.40
C ASN A 770 -17.69 3.80 4.39
N GLY A 771 -16.66 3.36 3.65
CA GLY A 771 -15.43 4.13 3.46
C GLY A 771 -15.70 5.54 2.93
N ILE A 772 -14.80 6.47 3.27
CA ILE A 772 -14.81 7.82 2.73
C ILE A 772 -14.53 7.73 1.23
N LYS A 773 -15.49 8.09 0.38
CA LYS A 773 -15.17 8.56 -0.98
C LYS A 773 -14.48 9.91 -0.82
N LEU A 774 -13.16 9.89 -0.73
CA LEU A 774 -12.34 11.06 -1.01
C LEU A 774 -12.19 11.05 -2.53
N PHE A 775 -12.73 12.10 -3.16
CA PHE A 775 -12.97 12.33 -4.60
C PHE A 775 -14.37 11.92 -5.08
#